data_AF-A0A3D0XGS2-F1
#
_entry.id   AF-A0A3D0XGS2-F1
#
_cell.length_a   1.000
_cell.length_b   1.000
_cell.length_c   1.000
_cell.angle_alpha   90.00
_cell.angle_beta   90.00
_cell.angle_gamma   90.00
#
_symmetry.space_group_name_H-M   'P 1'
#
loop_
_entity.id
_entity.type
_entity.pdbx_description
1 polymer ?
#
loop_
_entity_poly.entity_id
_entity_poly.type
_entity_poly.pdbx_seq_one_letter_code
_entity_poly.pdbx_strand_id
1 'polypeptide(L)'
;MSLLHPESPSRCLQLALLMGLSFSLPGVSAQEQPEPLRALLIAGGCCHDYPGQHKVLSEGIQARSRVRVDVVWTDDRSTQPPLPLYANAGWAEGYDVIIHDECAANEKDPKVFERILAVHQTIPAVHLHCAMHSFRTGSDDWFKHLGLQSTGHGPQQPIEVHFIQPDHPITQPLKDWVTIREELYNNVKLFDAEPLATGKQILRRNGEQRVVEHVVAWVNQKQGAPSFSTTLGHNTETVADPRYLDLVTRGLLWACGKLEDAYLQSYEGPSKVILVEKSAAPKVSVTKPATQAPENATLVEIIASSRQDGRFPWMAVDGNPETRWCADGASKPQWIQLSFEESVTLTGLDVQWETPTNVYGYYLESSQDGEEWERFLDASSQGKAGSTQARFDPQVLQHLRLTGTRSSGGWISLWELKVLGEGIETLYPKLSDAEETLRSDAYAEGGNTPPKMEPLSPEEEAAILQDASVADGFEMTLFASAQAANYPVYVAASPKGDLYVSSDGNGSLGRQPKRGRVLRLRDTDQDGRADEVTEFIPEVDSPRGLIWDHDRLYLLHPPHMSVFFDQDGDGIAEASQRLISGIAFDFDQRPPDHTTNGLELGVDGWIYIAGGDFGFMDAVGVDGRRLQHRGGGVIRVRPDGTGLELFATGTRNILGTPTSPLLDLFARDNTNDGGGWDIRLHHFSGLEDHGYPRLYMNFGDEHVQPLADYGGGSGCGSVYIHEPGFPAKWANAPYTCDWGRAATFHHQVQREGASFVETAAPTPFIKVTRPTDADVDGMSRIYQASWKGPATFNWAGPNHGYIIRVSPSGYEPQPLDDWETLGDAQLVAKLDTPSQVRLLAAQRSLLRRPLSPELLQALLEMIHDKGVDLRVRVGALYALTQRGVHGTVSWVLLNQLKPLIS
;
A
#
# COMPACT_ATOMS: atom_id res chain seq x y z
N MET A 1 35.69 42.71 6.97
CA MET A 1 35.09 43.86 6.24
C MET A 1 33.58 43.73 6.43
N SER A 2 33.05 44.15 7.60
CA SER A 2 32.43 45.46 7.90
C SER A 2 31.17 45.74 7.06
N LEU A 3 29.96 45.54 7.60
CA LEU A 3 29.12 46.45 8.45
C LEU A 3 28.15 47.29 7.57
N LEU A 4 26.83 47.02 7.63
CA LEU A 4 25.76 47.78 8.31
C LEU A 4 25.46 49.20 7.76
N HIS A 5 24.22 49.39 7.23
CA HIS A 5 23.20 50.47 7.46
C HIS A 5 23.61 51.97 7.60
N PRO A 6 22.69 52.98 7.67
CA PRO A 6 21.37 53.23 7.05
C PRO A 6 21.12 54.73 6.66
N GLU A 7 19.84 55.08 6.37
CA GLU A 7 19.12 56.37 6.61
C GLU A 7 19.12 57.57 5.62
N SER A 8 17.88 58.00 5.32
CA SER A 8 17.36 59.31 4.83
C SER A 8 17.59 60.46 5.87
N PRO A 9 17.19 61.77 5.73
CA PRO A 9 16.08 62.34 4.92
C PRO A 9 16.16 63.84 4.45
N SER A 10 15.10 64.27 3.74
CA SER A 10 14.32 65.53 3.91
C SER A 10 14.62 66.86 3.16
N ARG A 11 13.51 67.39 2.61
CA ARG A 11 13.01 68.80 2.49
C ARG A 11 13.37 69.65 1.25
N CYS A 12 12.34 70.09 0.52
CA CYS A 12 11.80 71.47 0.68
C CYS A 12 10.46 71.71 -0.05
N LEU A 13 9.57 72.40 0.67
CA LEU A 13 8.29 72.99 0.25
C LEU A 13 8.50 74.19 -0.69
N GLN A 14 7.54 74.47 -1.59
CA GLN A 14 7.00 75.83 -1.72
C GLN A 14 5.61 75.85 -2.39
N LEU A 15 4.71 76.59 -1.74
CA LEU A 15 3.33 76.89 -2.11
C LEU A 15 3.31 78.23 -2.88
N ALA A 16 2.52 78.36 -3.94
CA ALA A 16 1.99 79.66 -4.37
C ALA A 16 0.69 79.54 -5.18
N LEU A 17 -0.28 80.31 -4.72
CA LEU A 17 -1.67 80.49 -5.16
C LEU A 17 -1.73 81.34 -6.46
N LEU A 18 -2.68 81.08 -7.37
CA LEU A 18 -3.25 82.13 -8.22
C LEU A 18 -4.63 81.75 -8.78
N MET A 19 -5.57 82.68 -8.59
CA MET A 19 -6.99 82.64 -8.98
C MET A 19 -7.21 82.72 -10.50
N GLY A 20 -8.07 81.82 -10.99
CA GLY A 20 -9.30 82.10 -11.75
C GLY A 20 -9.24 82.94 -13.04
N LEU A 21 -9.56 82.29 -14.17
CA LEU A 21 -10.56 82.78 -15.14
C LEU A 21 -11.11 81.61 -15.96
N SER A 22 -12.42 81.45 -15.87
CA SER A 22 -13.25 80.35 -16.33
C SER A 22 -13.62 80.48 -17.81
N PHE A 23 -13.40 79.41 -18.58
CA PHE A 23 -14.15 79.12 -19.80
C PHE A 23 -14.90 77.81 -19.61
N SER A 24 -16.22 77.89 -19.63
CA SER A 24 -17.16 76.78 -19.45
C SER A 24 -17.16 75.90 -20.71
N LEU A 25 -16.62 74.69 -20.60
CA LEU A 25 -16.91 73.58 -21.51
C LEU A 25 -18.04 72.72 -20.89
N PRO A 26 -18.96 72.16 -21.70
CA PRO A 26 -20.10 71.43 -21.20
C PRO A 26 -19.61 70.18 -20.45
N GLY A 27 -20.12 70.00 -19.23
CA GLY A 27 -19.75 68.89 -18.36
C GLY A 27 -20.01 67.54 -19.04
N VAL A 28 -18.94 66.80 -19.27
CA VAL A 28 -19.01 65.34 -19.30
C VAL A 28 -19.40 64.95 -17.88
N SER A 29 -20.64 64.49 -17.73
CA SER A 29 -21.06 63.77 -16.53
C SER A 29 -20.07 62.62 -16.35
N ALA A 30 -19.26 62.69 -15.28
CA ALA A 30 -18.50 61.54 -14.82
C ALA A 30 -19.54 60.48 -14.47
N GLN A 31 -19.65 59.46 -15.32
CA GLN A 31 -20.51 58.31 -15.07
C GLN A 31 -19.94 57.64 -13.81
N GLU A 32 -20.69 57.74 -12.71
CA GLU A 32 -20.32 57.16 -11.42
C GLU A 32 -20.06 55.66 -11.65
N GLN A 33 -18.82 55.22 -11.44
CA GLN A 33 -18.47 53.82 -11.72
C GLN A 33 -19.27 52.91 -10.77
N PRO A 34 -19.84 51.80 -11.27
CA PRO A 34 -20.70 50.94 -10.46
C PRO A 34 -19.93 50.35 -9.27
N GLU A 35 -20.65 50.00 -8.20
CA GLU A 35 -20.04 49.32 -7.06
C GLU A 35 -19.44 47.97 -7.48
N PRO A 36 -18.27 47.58 -6.92
CA PRO A 36 -17.67 46.28 -7.21
C PRO A 36 -18.57 45.14 -6.74
N LEU A 37 -18.65 44.05 -7.52
CA LEU A 37 -19.28 42.83 -7.04
C LEU A 37 -18.46 42.23 -5.90
N ARG A 38 -19.12 41.51 -5.00
CA ARG A 38 -18.48 40.82 -3.89
C ARG A 38 -18.62 39.32 -4.11
N ALA A 39 -17.51 38.64 -4.34
CA ALA A 39 -17.44 37.19 -4.45
C ALA A 39 -16.89 36.58 -3.16
N LEU A 40 -17.40 35.41 -2.79
CA LEU A 40 -16.82 34.56 -1.75
C LEU A 40 -16.21 33.31 -2.39
N LEU A 41 -14.90 33.14 -2.31
CA LEU A 41 -14.18 31.94 -2.70
C LEU A 41 -14.02 30.99 -1.52
N ILE A 42 -14.45 29.75 -1.70
CA ILE A 42 -14.36 28.68 -0.70
C ILE A 42 -13.41 27.61 -1.25
N ALA A 43 -12.33 27.29 -0.50
CA ALA A 43 -11.29 26.36 -0.95
C ALA A 43 -10.77 25.46 0.19
N GLY A 44 -10.38 24.21 -0.08
CA GLY A 44 -9.83 23.30 0.94
C GLY A 44 -10.18 21.83 0.73
N GLY A 45 -9.52 20.92 1.43
CA GLY A 45 -9.76 19.47 1.36
C GLY A 45 -8.57 18.65 0.84
N CYS A 46 -8.84 17.39 0.47
CA CYS A 46 -7.82 16.34 0.33
C CYS A 46 -6.77 16.52 -0.77
N CYS A 47 -7.16 17.10 -1.90
CA CYS A 47 -6.64 16.59 -3.16
C CYS A 47 -5.81 17.59 -4.00
N HIS A 48 -5.82 18.89 -3.68
CA HIS A 48 -5.15 19.94 -4.49
C HIS A 48 -4.38 20.96 -3.65
N ASP A 49 -3.51 21.75 -4.28
CA ASP A 49 -2.74 22.82 -3.62
C ASP A 49 -3.60 24.05 -3.30
N TYR A 50 -4.56 23.89 -2.37
CA TYR A 50 -5.40 25.00 -1.92
C TYR A 50 -4.62 26.20 -1.37
N PRO A 51 -3.50 26.05 -0.61
CA PRO A 51 -2.66 27.18 -0.18
C PRO A 51 -2.16 28.06 -1.34
N GLY A 52 -1.95 27.49 -2.53
CA GLY A 52 -1.58 28.19 -3.75
C GLY A 52 -2.79 28.65 -4.55
N GLN A 53 -3.71 27.74 -4.86
CA GLN A 53 -4.85 27.98 -5.75
C GLN A 53 -5.77 29.10 -5.26
N HIS A 54 -6.03 29.20 -3.94
CA HIS A 54 -6.90 30.25 -3.40
C HIS A 54 -6.34 31.66 -3.67
N LYS A 55 -5.00 31.81 -3.71
CA LYS A 55 -4.33 33.09 -3.97
C LYS A 55 -4.40 33.42 -5.45
N VAL A 56 -4.03 32.46 -6.29
CA VAL A 56 -4.01 32.62 -7.74
C VAL A 56 -5.41 32.94 -8.29
N LEU A 57 -6.45 32.27 -7.80
CA LEU A 57 -7.84 32.53 -8.19
C LEU A 57 -8.31 33.92 -7.77
N SER A 58 -8.14 34.28 -6.50
CA SER A 58 -8.62 35.57 -5.98
C SER A 58 -7.89 36.76 -6.61
N GLU A 59 -6.56 36.71 -6.69
CA GLU A 59 -5.75 37.74 -7.33
C GLU A 59 -6.01 37.79 -8.84
N GLY A 60 -6.13 36.62 -9.49
CA GLY A 60 -6.35 36.50 -10.92
C GLY A 60 -7.69 37.07 -11.39
N ILE A 61 -8.76 36.83 -10.64
CA ILE A 61 -10.10 37.38 -10.90
C ILE A 61 -10.12 38.89 -10.63
N GLN A 62 -9.56 39.34 -9.51
CA GLN A 62 -9.47 40.76 -9.16
C GLN A 62 -8.67 41.57 -10.19
N ALA A 63 -7.59 41.01 -10.74
CA ALA A 63 -6.79 41.68 -11.76
C ALA A 63 -7.53 41.87 -13.10
N ARG A 64 -8.59 41.10 -13.34
CA ARG A 64 -9.36 41.08 -14.61
C ARG A 64 -10.74 41.70 -14.51
N SER A 65 -11.26 41.85 -13.30
CA SER A 65 -12.64 42.24 -13.09
C SER A 65 -12.84 43.05 -11.83
N ARG A 66 -13.92 43.84 -11.83
CA ARG A 66 -14.29 44.76 -10.76
C ARG A 66 -15.04 43.99 -9.69
N VAL A 67 -14.43 42.91 -9.23
CA VAL A 67 -14.97 41.94 -8.29
C VAL A 67 -14.00 41.87 -7.13
N ARG A 68 -14.46 42.19 -5.93
CA ARG A 68 -13.73 41.90 -4.71
C ARG A 68 -13.93 40.43 -4.37
N VAL A 69 -12.85 39.66 -4.22
CA VAL A 69 -12.91 38.23 -3.88
C VAL A 69 -12.45 38.03 -2.43
N ASP A 70 -13.39 37.87 -1.52
CA ASP A 70 -13.08 37.41 -0.17
C ASP A 70 -12.89 35.89 -0.20
N VAL A 71 -11.98 35.36 0.62
CA VAL A 71 -11.56 33.96 0.62
C VAL A 71 -11.78 33.34 1.99
N VAL A 72 -12.42 32.18 2.04
CA VAL A 72 -12.42 31.27 3.19
C VAL A 72 -11.77 29.97 2.75
N TRP A 73 -10.65 29.63 3.36
CA TRP A 73 -9.92 28.42 2.97
C TRP A 73 -9.35 27.66 4.16
N THR A 74 -9.07 26.38 3.97
CA THR A 74 -8.38 25.54 4.96
C THR A 74 -7.26 24.73 4.32
N ASP A 75 -6.16 24.52 5.04
CA ASP A 75 -5.07 23.63 4.66
C ASP A 75 -5.29 22.18 5.14
N ASP A 76 -6.49 21.88 5.63
CA ASP A 76 -6.94 20.53 5.94
C ASP A 76 -6.96 19.65 4.69
N ARG A 77 -6.39 18.44 4.82
CA ARG A 77 -6.23 17.46 3.74
C ARG A 77 -7.22 16.30 3.83
N SER A 78 -8.29 16.44 4.61
CA SER A 78 -9.34 15.43 4.69
C SER A 78 -10.37 15.60 3.59
N THR A 79 -11.22 14.60 3.41
CA THR A 79 -12.41 14.66 2.55
C THR A 79 -13.61 15.33 3.24
N GLN A 80 -13.48 15.73 4.52
CA GLN A 80 -14.46 16.51 5.27
C GLN A 80 -13.77 17.75 5.89
N PRO A 81 -13.29 18.69 5.06
CA PRO A 81 -12.57 19.86 5.55
C PRO A 81 -13.46 20.72 6.45
N PRO A 82 -12.90 21.36 7.50
CA PRO A 82 -13.66 22.27 8.35
C PRO A 82 -14.10 23.49 7.56
N LEU A 83 -15.39 23.55 7.24
CA LEU A 83 -16.04 24.70 6.58
C LEU A 83 -17.17 25.24 7.46
N PRO A 84 -16.84 25.81 8.65
CA PRO A 84 -17.83 26.23 9.64
C PRO A 84 -18.76 27.33 9.13
N LEU A 85 -18.39 28.01 8.04
CA LEU A 85 -19.25 28.98 7.38
C LEU A 85 -20.62 28.37 7.02
N TYR A 86 -20.66 27.12 6.56
CA TYR A 86 -21.90 26.43 6.17
C TYR A 86 -22.80 26.06 7.36
N ALA A 87 -22.32 26.19 8.59
CA ALA A 87 -23.14 26.03 9.79
C ALA A 87 -24.05 27.26 10.03
N ASN A 88 -23.69 28.43 9.50
CA ASN A 88 -24.47 29.65 9.63
C ASN A 88 -25.53 29.74 8.51
N ALA A 89 -26.79 30.02 8.84
CA ALA A 89 -27.85 30.18 7.84
C ALA A 89 -27.64 31.38 6.90
N GLY A 90 -26.96 32.43 7.37
CA GLY A 90 -26.67 33.66 6.60
C GLY A 90 -25.26 33.70 6.00
N TRP A 91 -24.64 32.55 5.73
CA TRP A 91 -23.21 32.48 5.38
C TRP A 91 -22.83 33.21 4.07
N ALA A 92 -23.78 33.31 3.14
CA ALA A 92 -23.62 33.98 1.86
C ALA A 92 -24.14 35.44 1.86
N GLU A 93 -24.65 35.95 2.99
CA GLU A 93 -25.21 37.30 3.07
C GLU A 93 -24.17 38.36 2.72
N GLY A 94 -24.55 39.26 1.80
CA GLY A 94 -23.70 40.36 1.38
C GLY A 94 -22.69 40.01 0.27
N TYR A 95 -22.76 38.80 -0.30
CA TYR A 95 -22.05 38.43 -1.52
C TYR A 95 -23.00 38.34 -2.71
N ASP A 96 -22.50 38.73 -3.88
CA ASP A 96 -23.22 38.69 -5.16
C ASP A 96 -23.04 37.35 -5.89
N VAL A 97 -21.98 36.60 -5.57
CA VAL A 97 -21.65 35.30 -6.17
C VAL A 97 -20.76 34.47 -5.25
N ILE A 98 -20.91 33.14 -5.28
CA ILE A 98 -20.05 32.21 -4.54
C ILE A 98 -19.21 31.40 -5.52
N ILE A 99 -17.93 31.22 -5.23
CA ILE A 99 -17.00 30.38 -5.98
C ILE A 99 -16.66 29.16 -5.12
N HIS A 100 -17.09 27.99 -5.58
CA HIS A 100 -16.80 26.70 -4.96
C HIS A 100 -15.58 26.07 -5.61
N ASP A 101 -14.52 25.87 -4.83
CA ASP A 101 -13.30 25.16 -5.21
C ASP A 101 -12.93 24.06 -4.20
N GLU A 102 -13.71 23.92 -3.12
CA GLU A 102 -13.46 22.93 -2.08
C GLU A 102 -13.70 21.48 -2.51
N CYS A 103 -12.98 20.56 -1.86
CA CYS A 103 -13.16 19.12 -1.93
C CYS A 103 -13.71 18.59 -0.60
N ALA A 104 -15.04 18.64 -0.46
CA ALA A 104 -15.79 18.21 0.70
C ALA A 104 -16.62 16.95 0.40
N ALA A 105 -15.98 15.92 -0.16
CA ALA A 105 -16.65 14.70 -0.62
C ALA A 105 -17.38 13.94 0.51
N ASN A 106 -16.87 14.01 1.75
CA ASN A 106 -17.44 13.38 2.94
C ASN A 106 -18.28 14.32 3.80
N GLU A 107 -18.52 15.57 3.39
CA GLU A 107 -19.54 16.40 4.02
C GLU A 107 -20.92 15.90 3.61
N LYS A 108 -21.62 15.30 4.57
CA LYS A 108 -22.88 14.56 4.37
C LYS A 108 -24.01 15.10 5.23
N ASP A 109 -23.81 16.15 6.03
CA ASP A 109 -24.90 16.73 6.83
C ASP A 109 -25.99 17.26 5.88
N PRO A 110 -27.20 16.65 5.87
CA PRO A 110 -28.27 17.08 4.99
C PRO A 110 -28.65 18.55 5.21
N LYS A 111 -28.51 19.07 6.44
CA LYS A 111 -28.82 20.47 6.74
C LYS A 111 -27.79 21.44 6.17
N VAL A 112 -26.50 21.05 6.17
CA VAL A 112 -25.44 21.83 5.50
C VAL A 112 -25.72 21.86 4.02
N PHE A 113 -26.00 20.69 3.43
CA PHE A 113 -26.29 20.57 2.01
C PHE A 113 -27.54 21.34 1.56
N GLU A 114 -28.64 21.22 2.30
CA GLU A 114 -29.87 21.99 2.07
C GLU A 114 -29.62 23.50 2.15
N ARG A 115 -28.81 23.97 3.09
CA ARG A 115 -28.44 25.39 3.20
C ARG A 115 -27.65 25.88 2.00
N ILE A 116 -26.70 25.08 1.51
CA ILE A 116 -25.89 25.44 0.32
C ILE A 116 -26.80 25.56 -0.91
N LEU A 117 -27.64 24.55 -1.17
CA LEU A 117 -28.56 24.57 -2.30
C LEU A 117 -29.62 25.69 -2.20
N ALA A 118 -30.07 26.02 -0.98
CA ALA A 118 -31.03 27.10 -0.74
C ALA A 118 -30.45 28.47 -1.10
N VAL A 119 -29.17 28.73 -0.77
CA VAL A 119 -28.48 29.97 -1.16
C VAL A 119 -28.48 30.15 -2.68
N HIS A 120 -28.23 29.08 -3.42
CA HIS A 120 -28.15 29.15 -4.89
C HIS A 120 -29.49 29.16 -5.61
N GLN A 121 -30.61 29.19 -4.88
CA GLN A 121 -31.89 29.57 -5.48
C GLN A 121 -31.91 31.05 -5.90
N THR A 122 -31.11 31.90 -5.25
CA THR A 122 -31.09 33.35 -5.50
C THR A 122 -29.70 33.92 -5.76
N ILE A 123 -28.64 33.30 -5.25
CA ILE A 123 -27.26 33.77 -5.43
C ILE A 123 -26.56 32.95 -6.52
N PRO A 124 -26.00 33.58 -7.57
CA PRO A 124 -25.18 32.92 -8.58
C PRO A 124 -24.00 32.11 -8.03
N ALA A 125 -23.55 31.11 -8.78
CA ALA A 125 -22.44 30.24 -8.40
C ALA A 125 -21.40 30.07 -9.51
N VAL A 126 -20.15 29.89 -9.10
CA VAL A 126 -19.06 29.38 -9.94
C VAL A 126 -18.55 28.09 -9.33
N HIS A 127 -18.51 27.01 -10.09
CA HIS A 127 -18.02 25.72 -9.62
C HIS A 127 -16.73 25.35 -10.36
N LEU A 128 -15.66 25.16 -9.61
CA LEU A 128 -14.36 24.78 -10.12
C LEU A 128 -14.12 23.29 -9.91
N HIS A 129 -13.11 22.75 -10.59
CA HIS A 129 -12.79 21.32 -10.70
C HIS A 129 -13.19 20.45 -9.51
N CYS A 130 -12.74 20.78 -8.28
CA CYS A 130 -12.95 19.91 -7.14
C CYS A 130 -14.37 19.96 -6.55
N ALA A 131 -15.13 21.03 -6.82
CA ALA A 131 -16.54 21.12 -6.47
C ALA A 131 -17.38 20.02 -7.15
N MET A 132 -16.92 19.49 -8.29
CA MET A 132 -17.54 18.36 -8.98
C MET A 132 -17.60 17.07 -8.13
N HIS A 133 -16.79 17.00 -7.07
CA HIS A 133 -16.68 15.84 -6.21
C HIS A 133 -17.08 16.11 -4.75
N SER A 134 -17.54 17.32 -4.44
CA SER A 134 -18.05 17.71 -3.12
C SER A 134 -19.48 17.25 -2.88
N PHE A 135 -19.87 17.17 -1.60
CA PHE A 135 -21.24 16.89 -1.13
C PHE A 135 -21.86 15.62 -1.72
N ARG A 136 -21.13 14.49 -1.63
CA ARG A 136 -21.62 13.17 -2.08
C ARG A 136 -22.61 12.57 -1.07
N THR A 137 -23.79 13.19 -1.00
CA THR A 137 -24.89 12.84 -0.08
C THR A 137 -25.67 11.59 -0.51
N GLY A 138 -25.35 11.02 -1.68
CA GLY A 138 -26.06 9.88 -2.26
C GLY A 138 -27.32 10.26 -3.05
N SER A 139 -27.62 11.57 -3.18
CA SER A 139 -28.61 12.08 -4.14
C SER A 139 -27.94 12.73 -5.36
N ASP A 140 -28.70 12.91 -6.43
CA ASP A 140 -28.26 13.62 -7.64
C ASP A 140 -28.33 15.14 -7.47
N ASP A 141 -28.76 15.68 -6.34
CA ASP A 141 -29.18 17.09 -6.25
C ASP A 141 -28.01 18.07 -6.39
N TRP A 142 -26.82 17.70 -5.91
CA TRP A 142 -25.61 18.50 -6.13
C TRP A 142 -25.24 18.48 -7.62
N PHE A 143 -25.26 17.30 -8.25
CA PHE A 143 -24.94 17.18 -9.67
C PHE A 143 -25.97 17.87 -10.57
N LYS A 144 -27.24 17.92 -10.17
CA LYS A 144 -28.27 18.74 -10.85
C LYS A 144 -27.93 20.22 -10.72
N HIS A 145 -27.59 20.69 -9.52
CA HIS A 145 -27.18 22.08 -9.31
C HIS A 145 -25.95 22.46 -10.15
N LEU A 146 -24.89 21.64 -10.09
CA LEU A 146 -23.71 21.77 -10.94
C LEU A 146 -24.08 21.75 -12.43
N GLY A 147 -25.05 20.91 -12.81
CA GLY A 147 -25.51 20.68 -14.18
C GLY A 147 -24.86 19.48 -14.88
N LEU A 148 -23.89 18.83 -14.22
CA LEU A 148 -23.13 17.71 -14.76
C LEU A 148 -22.70 16.75 -13.64
N GLN A 149 -22.79 15.45 -13.91
CA GLN A 149 -22.24 14.39 -13.08
C GLN A 149 -21.00 13.79 -13.73
N SER A 150 -19.94 13.61 -12.95
CA SER A 150 -18.73 12.86 -13.32
C SER A 150 -18.47 11.69 -12.35
N THR A 151 -17.76 10.67 -12.81
CA THR A 151 -17.35 9.51 -11.97
C THR A 151 -15.92 9.58 -11.49
N GLY A 152 -15.02 10.07 -12.34
CA GLY A 152 -13.59 10.18 -12.10
C GLY A 152 -12.95 10.90 -13.28
N HIS A 153 -11.63 10.83 -13.39
CA HIS A 153 -10.89 11.57 -14.40
C HIS A 153 -9.79 10.73 -15.06
N GLY A 154 -9.38 11.19 -16.23
CA GLY A 154 -8.27 10.63 -17.00
C GLY A 154 -6.89 11.01 -16.43
N PRO A 155 -5.80 10.68 -17.13
CA PRO A 155 -4.45 10.97 -16.69
C PRO A 155 -4.16 12.47 -16.68
N GLN A 156 -3.17 12.88 -15.88
CA GLN A 156 -2.60 14.23 -15.86
C GLN A 156 -1.82 14.54 -17.15
N GLN A 157 -2.55 14.90 -18.21
CA GLN A 157 -2.02 15.21 -19.53
C GLN A 157 -2.65 16.49 -20.10
N PRO A 158 -2.01 17.16 -21.07
CA PRO A 158 -2.63 18.28 -21.78
C PRO A 158 -4.02 17.92 -22.32
N ILE A 159 -4.99 18.81 -22.14
CA ILE A 159 -6.34 18.73 -22.71
C ILE A 159 -6.43 19.75 -23.83
N GLU A 160 -6.82 19.31 -25.03
CA GLU A 160 -7.22 20.18 -26.13
C GLU A 160 -8.62 20.74 -25.83
N VAL A 161 -8.71 22.01 -25.43
CA VAL A 161 -9.98 22.69 -25.13
C VAL A 161 -10.52 23.32 -26.41
N HIS A 162 -11.75 22.95 -26.75
CA HIS A 162 -12.50 23.43 -27.91
C HIS A 162 -13.79 24.12 -27.49
N PHE A 163 -13.97 25.38 -27.89
CA PHE A 163 -15.21 26.11 -27.62
C PHE A 163 -16.29 25.76 -28.64
N ILE A 164 -17.36 25.11 -28.18
CA ILE A 164 -18.46 24.64 -29.04
C ILE A 164 -19.62 25.63 -29.16
N GLN A 165 -19.59 26.70 -28.36
CA GLN A 165 -20.52 27.84 -28.43
C GLN A 165 -19.75 29.15 -28.62
N PRO A 166 -19.11 29.40 -29.78
CA PRO A 166 -18.23 30.56 -29.97
C PRO A 166 -18.95 31.92 -29.90
N ASP A 167 -20.28 31.95 -30.10
CA ASP A 167 -21.06 33.19 -30.02
C ASP A 167 -21.57 33.50 -28.60
N HIS A 168 -21.38 32.59 -27.64
CA HIS A 168 -21.83 32.81 -26.26
C HIS A 168 -20.99 33.94 -25.62
N PRO A 169 -21.60 34.87 -24.85
CA PRO A 169 -20.87 36.02 -24.30
C PRO A 169 -19.59 35.67 -23.53
N ILE A 170 -19.57 34.55 -22.80
CA ILE A 170 -18.38 34.06 -22.07
C ILE A 170 -17.24 33.74 -23.04
N THR A 171 -17.52 32.99 -24.10
CA THR A 171 -16.54 32.33 -24.97
C THR A 171 -16.16 33.17 -26.19
N GLN A 172 -16.95 34.19 -26.55
CA GLN A 172 -16.76 35.03 -27.73
C GLN A 172 -15.33 35.58 -27.93
N PRO A 173 -14.61 36.08 -26.90
CA PRO A 173 -13.23 36.53 -27.10
C PRO A 173 -12.18 35.43 -26.88
N LEU A 174 -12.59 34.25 -26.43
CA LEU A 174 -11.71 33.15 -26.09
C LEU A 174 -11.42 32.30 -27.34
N LYS A 175 -10.23 31.71 -27.36
CA LYS A 175 -9.78 30.82 -28.45
C LYS A 175 -9.45 29.47 -27.87
N ASP A 176 -9.66 28.43 -28.67
CA ASP A 176 -9.23 27.08 -28.37
C ASP A 176 -7.77 27.06 -27.90
N TRP A 177 -7.50 26.24 -26.89
CA TRP A 177 -6.16 26.14 -26.32
C TRP A 177 -5.88 24.77 -25.75
N VAL A 178 -4.60 24.49 -25.53
CA VAL A 178 -4.14 23.26 -24.88
C VAL A 178 -3.68 23.58 -23.47
N THR A 179 -4.24 22.86 -22.48
CA THR A 179 -3.84 22.99 -21.07
C THR A 179 -2.44 22.42 -20.84
N ILE A 180 -1.85 22.71 -19.68
CA ILE A 180 -0.46 22.30 -19.38
C ILE A 180 -0.42 20.85 -18.89
N ARG A 181 -1.02 20.60 -17.73
CA ARG A 181 -1.14 19.28 -17.10
C ARG A 181 -2.48 19.26 -16.39
N GLU A 182 -3.41 18.46 -16.89
CA GLU A 182 -4.80 18.52 -16.45
C GLU A 182 -5.45 17.13 -16.52
N GLU A 183 -6.55 16.93 -15.80
CA GLU A 183 -7.24 15.64 -15.75
C GLU A 183 -8.61 15.78 -16.42
N LEU A 184 -8.83 15.06 -17.53
CA LEU A 184 -10.11 15.15 -18.23
C LEU A 184 -11.17 14.36 -17.47
N TYR A 185 -12.21 15.04 -16.98
CA TYR A 185 -13.30 14.42 -16.24
C TYR A 185 -14.17 13.57 -17.16
N ASN A 186 -14.48 12.37 -16.71
CA ASN A 186 -15.43 11.51 -17.39
C ASN A 186 -16.85 12.02 -17.14
N ASN A 187 -17.57 12.39 -18.19
CA ASN A 187 -18.94 12.85 -18.07
C ASN A 187 -19.89 11.66 -18.06
N VAL A 188 -20.65 11.51 -16.97
CA VAL A 188 -21.66 10.45 -16.82
C VAL A 188 -23.00 10.93 -17.37
N LYS A 189 -23.40 12.13 -16.94
CA LYS A 189 -24.71 12.68 -17.25
C LYS A 189 -24.64 14.20 -17.28
N LEU A 190 -25.06 14.76 -18.40
CA LEU A 190 -25.37 16.18 -18.53
C LEU A 190 -26.85 16.36 -18.16
N PHE A 191 -27.15 17.23 -17.20
CA PHE A 191 -28.52 17.52 -16.80
C PHE A 191 -29.08 18.66 -17.65
N ASP A 192 -29.46 19.76 -17.01
CA ASP A 192 -30.06 20.93 -17.63
C ASP A 192 -29.03 21.97 -18.11
N ALA A 193 -27.74 21.64 -18.00
CA ALA A 193 -26.64 22.51 -18.38
C ALA A 193 -26.50 22.68 -19.90
N GLU A 194 -26.01 23.85 -20.29
CA GLU A 194 -25.60 24.19 -21.65
C GLU A 194 -24.08 24.14 -21.76
N PRO A 195 -23.51 23.16 -22.50
CA PRO A 195 -22.08 23.04 -22.72
C PRO A 195 -21.51 24.23 -23.52
N LEU A 196 -20.39 24.78 -23.04
CA LEU A 196 -19.65 25.86 -23.71
C LEU A 196 -18.35 25.39 -24.34
N ALA A 197 -17.67 24.41 -23.73
CA ALA A 197 -16.42 23.85 -24.23
C ALA A 197 -16.32 22.35 -23.99
N THR A 198 -15.68 21.64 -24.94
CA THR A 198 -15.21 20.27 -24.77
C THR A 198 -13.70 20.23 -24.57
N GLY A 199 -13.24 19.19 -23.89
CA GLY A 199 -11.84 18.86 -23.70
C GLY A 199 -11.56 17.51 -24.31
N LYS A 200 -10.51 17.43 -25.12
CA LYS A 200 -10.10 16.22 -25.82
C LYS A 200 -8.72 15.77 -25.33
N GLN A 201 -8.63 14.50 -24.97
CA GLN A 201 -7.38 13.80 -24.67
C GLN A 201 -7.23 12.58 -25.58
N ILE A 202 -5.99 12.29 -25.94
CA ILE A 202 -5.63 11.11 -26.71
C ILE A 202 -5.04 10.10 -25.74
N LEU A 203 -5.84 9.13 -25.32
CA LEU A 203 -5.39 8.03 -24.47
C LEU A 203 -4.76 6.95 -25.34
N ARG A 204 -3.52 6.57 -25.03
CA ARG A 204 -2.83 5.45 -25.67
C ARG A 204 -2.80 4.28 -24.70
N ARG A 205 -3.42 3.17 -25.08
CA ARG A 205 -3.42 1.91 -24.30
C ARG A 205 -3.30 0.75 -25.28
N ASN A 206 -2.34 -0.15 -25.07
CA ASN A 206 -2.12 -1.36 -25.89
C ASN A 206 -1.89 -1.08 -27.39
N GLY A 207 -1.24 0.02 -27.75
CA GLY A 207 -1.04 0.42 -29.16
C GLY A 207 -2.29 0.95 -29.85
N GLU A 208 -3.46 0.92 -29.20
CA GLU A 208 -4.69 1.54 -29.67
C GLU A 208 -4.78 2.98 -29.17
N GLN A 209 -5.04 3.89 -30.10
CA GLN A 209 -5.28 5.30 -29.80
C GLN A 209 -6.78 5.51 -29.60
N ARG A 210 -7.18 5.78 -28.35
CA ARG A 210 -8.54 6.17 -28.02
C ARG A 210 -8.61 7.67 -27.78
N VAL A 211 -9.31 8.38 -28.65
CA VAL A 211 -9.68 9.77 -28.41
C VAL A 211 -10.84 9.80 -27.43
N VAL A 212 -10.68 10.52 -26.33
CA VAL A 212 -11.75 10.74 -25.34
C VAL A 212 -12.05 12.23 -25.31
N GLU A 213 -13.33 12.57 -25.41
CA GLU A 213 -13.80 13.95 -25.46
C GLU A 213 -14.99 14.13 -24.52
N HIS A 214 -14.90 15.13 -23.64
CA HIS A 214 -15.90 15.41 -22.61
C HIS A 214 -16.14 16.92 -22.48
N VAL A 215 -17.31 17.34 -22.02
CA VAL A 215 -17.60 18.74 -21.69
C VAL A 215 -16.74 19.17 -20.49
N VAL A 216 -16.04 20.29 -20.63
CA VAL A 216 -15.13 20.83 -19.60
C VAL A 216 -15.51 22.22 -19.09
N ALA A 217 -16.41 22.93 -19.77
CA ALA A 217 -17.01 24.17 -19.30
C ALA A 217 -18.47 24.27 -19.75
N TRP A 218 -19.36 24.74 -18.87
CA TRP A 218 -20.79 24.85 -19.14
C TRP A 218 -21.45 25.88 -18.24
N VAL A 219 -22.70 26.22 -18.56
CA VAL A 219 -23.57 27.07 -17.72
C VAL A 219 -24.86 26.35 -17.36
N ASN A 220 -25.49 26.74 -16.25
CA ASN A 220 -26.79 26.22 -15.85
C ASN A 220 -27.68 27.37 -15.36
N GLN A 221 -28.89 27.48 -15.93
CA GLN A 221 -29.88 28.50 -15.58
C GLN A 221 -31.20 27.90 -15.08
N LYS A 222 -31.30 26.57 -15.01
CA LYS A 222 -32.56 25.86 -14.75
C LYS A 222 -32.62 25.27 -13.33
N GLN A 223 -31.53 25.38 -12.56
CA GLN A 223 -31.35 24.75 -11.25
C GLN A 223 -31.02 25.80 -10.16
N GLY A 224 -31.72 26.94 -10.23
CA GLY A 224 -31.54 28.09 -9.34
C GLY A 224 -31.09 29.35 -10.07
N ALA A 225 -30.37 30.22 -9.37
CA ALA A 225 -29.67 31.36 -9.98
C ALA A 225 -28.64 30.87 -11.01
N PRO A 226 -28.29 31.69 -12.02
CA PRO A 226 -27.33 31.29 -13.05
C PRO A 226 -25.99 30.85 -12.45
N SER A 227 -25.44 29.77 -12.99
CA SER A 227 -24.11 29.29 -12.61
C SER A 227 -23.22 29.00 -13.81
N PHE A 228 -21.91 29.14 -13.58
CA PHE A 228 -20.85 28.72 -14.49
C PHE A 228 -20.02 27.64 -13.83
N SER A 229 -19.65 26.61 -14.60
CA SER A 229 -18.92 25.46 -14.06
C SER A 229 -17.81 25.04 -15.01
N THR A 230 -16.68 24.59 -14.47
CA THR A 230 -15.59 23.98 -15.24
C THR A 230 -14.91 22.84 -14.47
N THR A 231 -14.50 21.80 -15.19
CA THR A 231 -13.70 20.68 -14.65
C THR A 231 -12.20 20.94 -14.72
N LEU A 232 -11.77 22.02 -15.38
CA LEU A 232 -10.36 22.41 -15.48
C LEU A 232 -9.91 23.04 -14.15
N GLY A 233 -8.64 22.85 -13.77
CA GLY A 233 -8.06 23.47 -12.58
C GLY A 233 -7.38 22.51 -11.60
N HIS A 234 -7.07 21.27 -11.97
CA HIS A 234 -6.47 20.26 -11.07
C HIS A 234 -5.13 20.68 -10.49
N ASN A 235 -4.39 21.51 -11.22
CA ASN A 235 -3.04 21.93 -10.86
C ASN A 235 -2.94 23.46 -10.83
N THR A 236 -2.14 23.99 -9.90
CA THR A 236 -1.93 25.44 -9.72
C THR A 236 -1.42 26.10 -11.02
N GLU A 237 -0.68 25.38 -11.86
CA GLU A 237 -0.21 25.87 -13.16
C GLU A 237 -1.36 26.12 -14.15
N THR A 238 -2.38 25.25 -14.20
CA THR A 238 -3.58 25.51 -15.02
C THR A 238 -4.37 26.69 -14.45
N VAL A 239 -4.51 26.74 -13.11
CA VAL A 239 -5.23 27.82 -12.43
C VAL A 239 -4.55 29.18 -12.65
N ALA A 240 -3.22 29.22 -12.76
CA ALA A 240 -2.44 30.42 -13.04
C ALA A 240 -2.43 30.81 -14.53
N ASP A 241 -2.92 29.96 -15.43
CA ASP A 241 -2.95 30.26 -16.86
C ASP A 241 -3.88 31.45 -17.14
N PRO A 242 -3.41 32.50 -17.83
CA PRO A 242 -4.23 33.66 -18.14
C PRO A 242 -5.54 33.32 -18.87
N ARG A 243 -5.52 32.29 -19.73
CA ARG A 243 -6.68 31.85 -20.51
C ARG A 243 -7.73 31.18 -19.62
N TYR A 244 -7.29 30.41 -18.63
CA TYR A 244 -8.18 29.82 -17.63
C TYR A 244 -8.80 30.90 -16.75
N LEU A 245 -8.00 31.85 -16.26
CA LEU A 245 -8.49 32.97 -15.45
C LEU A 245 -9.47 33.85 -16.23
N ASP A 246 -9.25 34.07 -17.53
CA ASP A 246 -10.20 34.78 -18.38
C ASP A 246 -11.53 34.01 -18.51
N LEU A 247 -11.49 32.70 -18.71
CA LEU A 247 -12.69 31.85 -18.77
C LEU A 247 -13.49 31.93 -17.46
N VAL A 248 -12.84 31.70 -16.31
CA VAL A 248 -13.49 31.71 -14.99
C VAL A 248 -14.05 33.10 -14.67
N THR A 249 -13.28 34.16 -14.93
CA THR A 249 -13.71 35.54 -14.65
C THR A 249 -14.93 35.93 -15.49
N ARG A 250 -14.93 35.59 -16.77
CA ARG A 250 -16.08 35.87 -17.65
C ARG A 250 -17.30 35.05 -17.27
N GLY A 251 -17.10 33.78 -16.88
CA GLY A 251 -18.14 32.91 -16.34
C GLY A 251 -18.80 33.48 -15.09
N LEU A 252 -18.00 33.97 -14.14
CA LEU A 252 -18.45 34.66 -12.94
C LEU A 252 -19.29 35.89 -13.28
N LEU A 253 -18.77 36.79 -14.11
CA LEU A 253 -19.48 38.02 -14.49
C LEU A 253 -20.77 37.72 -15.25
N TRP A 254 -20.78 36.70 -16.11
CA TRP A 254 -21.98 36.27 -16.81
C TRP A 254 -23.04 35.72 -15.84
N ALA A 255 -22.64 34.90 -14.87
CA ALA A 255 -23.55 34.35 -13.87
C ALA A 255 -24.23 35.48 -13.05
N CYS A 256 -23.52 36.59 -12.84
CA CYS A 256 -24.04 37.79 -12.18
C CYS A 256 -24.86 38.72 -13.11
N GLY A 257 -24.91 38.45 -14.42
CA GLY A 257 -25.50 39.35 -15.41
C GLY A 257 -24.72 40.67 -15.58
N LYS A 258 -23.40 40.65 -15.29
CA LYS A 258 -22.48 41.79 -15.28
C LYS A 258 -21.29 41.62 -16.23
N LEU A 259 -21.41 40.78 -17.26
CA LEU A 259 -20.38 40.64 -18.29
C LEU A 259 -20.44 41.83 -19.26
N GLU A 260 -19.92 42.97 -18.80
CA GLU A 260 -19.87 44.25 -19.52
C GLU A 260 -18.59 45.02 -19.17
N ASP A 261 -18.18 45.96 -20.03
CA ASP A 261 -16.91 46.69 -19.92
C ASP A 261 -16.72 47.44 -18.58
N ALA A 262 -17.83 47.80 -17.92
CA ALA A 262 -17.78 48.45 -16.61
C ALA A 262 -17.24 47.53 -15.49
N TYR A 263 -17.40 46.21 -15.64
CA TYR A 263 -16.95 45.20 -14.69
C TYR A 263 -15.71 44.43 -15.16
N LEU A 264 -15.27 44.59 -16.41
CA LEU A 264 -14.00 44.06 -16.94
C LEU A 264 -12.82 45.01 -16.66
N GLN A 265 -12.68 45.47 -15.42
CA GLN A 265 -11.65 46.41 -14.96
C GLN A 265 -11.09 45.92 -13.64
N SER A 266 -9.78 46.04 -13.37
CA SER A 266 -9.21 45.48 -12.14
C SER A 266 -9.80 46.09 -10.87
N TYR A 267 -9.85 45.28 -9.81
CA TYR A 267 -10.16 45.70 -8.44
C TYR A 267 -8.89 45.71 -7.59
N GLU A 268 -8.46 46.90 -7.18
CA GLU A 268 -7.24 47.12 -6.37
C GLU A 268 -7.54 47.31 -4.87
N GLY A 269 -8.79 47.14 -4.45
CA GLY A 269 -9.18 47.30 -3.04
C GLY A 269 -8.84 46.08 -2.17
N PRO A 270 -8.92 46.21 -0.84
CA PRO A 270 -8.61 45.10 0.07
C PRO A 270 -9.69 44.01 0.01
N SER A 271 -9.26 42.75 0.04
CA SER A 271 -10.12 41.59 0.24
C SER A 271 -9.83 40.91 1.58
N LYS A 272 -10.82 40.18 2.09
CA LYS A 272 -10.73 39.42 3.35
C LYS A 272 -10.29 38.00 3.04
N VAL A 273 -9.19 37.54 3.64
CA VAL A 273 -8.75 36.14 3.58
C VAL A 273 -8.85 35.53 4.97
N ILE A 274 -9.59 34.44 5.11
CA ILE A 274 -9.79 33.70 6.35
C ILE A 274 -9.21 32.31 6.17
N LEU A 275 -8.16 31.99 6.93
CA LEU A 275 -7.73 30.61 7.13
C LEU A 275 -8.60 30.01 8.23
N VAL A 276 -9.35 28.96 7.89
CA VAL A 276 -10.00 28.09 8.85
C VAL A 276 -8.94 27.10 9.31
N GLU A 277 -8.53 27.21 10.57
CA GLU A 277 -7.63 26.25 11.18
C GLU A 277 -8.20 24.84 11.00
N LYS A 278 -7.33 23.87 10.69
CA LYS A 278 -7.72 22.46 10.69
C LYS A 278 -8.44 22.20 12.00
N SER A 279 -9.63 21.60 11.93
CA SER A 279 -10.27 21.09 13.14
C SER A 279 -9.21 20.26 13.84
N ALA A 280 -8.82 20.67 15.06
CA ALA A 280 -8.22 19.72 15.97
C ALA A 280 -9.17 18.54 15.90
N ALA A 281 -8.68 17.38 15.43
CA ALA A 281 -9.50 16.18 15.36
C ALA A 281 -10.31 16.17 16.65
N PRO A 282 -11.65 16.03 16.61
CA PRO A 282 -12.33 15.73 17.85
C PRO A 282 -11.53 14.57 18.42
N LYS A 283 -10.87 14.84 19.55
CA LYS A 283 -10.58 13.77 20.48
C LYS A 283 -11.98 13.32 20.83
N VAL A 284 -12.52 12.40 20.02
CA VAL A 284 -13.11 11.21 20.59
C VAL A 284 -12.06 10.82 21.60
N SER A 285 -12.34 11.11 22.87
CA SER A 285 -11.71 10.32 23.91
C SER A 285 -11.92 8.92 23.41
N VAL A 286 -10.84 8.27 22.98
CA VAL A 286 -10.82 6.85 22.80
C VAL A 286 -11.19 6.36 24.18
N THR A 287 -12.49 6.14 24.39
CA THR A 287 -12.92 5.20 25.39
C THR A 287 -12.26 3.95 24.85
N LYS A 288 -11.16 3.58 25.49
CA LYS A 288 -10.58 2.24 25.32
C LYS A 288 -11.77 1.28 25.30
N PRO A 289 -11.76 0.25 24.44
CA PRO A 289 -12.76 -0.80 24.50
C PRO A 289 -12.96 -1.10 25.98
N ALA A 290 -14.19 -0.98 26.49
CA ALA A 290 -14.41 -1.17 27.91
C ALA A 290 -13.87 -2.56 28.21
N THR A 291 -12.74 -2.70 28.91
CA THR A 291 -12.07 -4.00 29.06
C THR A 291 -12.87 -4.93 29.97
N GLN A 292 -13.96 -4.44 30.54
CA GLN A 292 -14.88 -5.15 31.41
C GLN A 292 -16.30 -4.74 31.07
N ALA A 293 -17.22 -5.69 31.19
CA ALA A 293 -18.65 -5.43 31.05
C ALA A 293 -19.09 -4.33 32.04
N PRO A 294 -19.92 -3.36 31.63
CA PRO A 294 -20.60 -2.47 32.56
C PRO A 294 -21.32 -3.26 33.67
N GLU A 295 -21.40 -2.72 34.90
CA GLU A 295 -21.98 -3.42 36.08
C GLU A 295 -23.40 -3.99 35.85
N ASN A 296 -24.18 -3.40 34.93
CA ASN A 296 -25.55 -3.80 34.59
C ASN A 296 -25.70 -4.28 33.13
N ALA A 297 -24.62 -4.68 32.47
CA ALA A 297 -24.70 -5.11 31.08
C ALA A 297 -25.48 -6.42 30.92
N THR A 298 -26.27 -6.51 29.86
CA THR A 298 -26.88 -7.78 29.45
C THR A 298 -25.87 -8.54 28.61
N LEU A 299 -25.31 -9.60 29.20
CA LEU A 299 -24.35 -10.47 28.52
C LEU A 299 -25.05 -11.32 27.46
N VAL A 300 -24.44 -11.39 26.28
CA VAL A 300 -24.92 -12.20 25.17
C VAL A 300 -23.78 -12.99 24.54
N GLU A 301 -24.04 -14.25 24.22
CA GLU A 301 -23.17 -15.01 23.33
C GLU A 301 -23.52 -14.66 21.89
N ILE A 302 -22.52 -14.46 21.04
CA ILE A 302 -22.72 -14.03 19.66
C ILE A 302 -22.02 -14.98 18.69
N ILE A 303 -22.78 -15.46 17.72
CA ILE A 303 -22.26 -16.22 16.58
C ILE A 303 -22.78 -15.62 15.28
N ALA A 304 -22.12 -15.93 14.16
CA ALA A 304 -22.53 -15.47 12.85
C ALA A 304 -22.33 -16.58 11.80
N SER A 305 -23.02 -16.45 10.66
CA SER A 305 -22.89 -17.36 9.53
C SER A 305 -21.49 -17.41 8.93
N SER A 306 -20.78 -16.29 8.98
CA SER A 306 -19.40 -16.14 8.54
C SER A 306 -18.79 -14.87 9.12
N ARG A 307 -17.46 -14.72 9.02
CA ARG A 307 -16.78 -13.46 9.35
C ARG A 307 -15.59 -13.18 8.44
N GLN A 308 -15.46 -11.94 8.01
CA GLN A 308 -14.20 -11.43 7.49
C GLN A 308 -13.13 -11.47 8.60
N ASP A 309 -11.89 -11.72 8.22
CA ASP A 309 -10.76 -11.71 9.15
C ASP A 309 -10.66 -10.41 9.96
N GLY A 310 -10.60 -10.56 11.29
CA GLY A 310 -10.56 -9.47 12.27
C GLY A 310 -11.87 -8.69 12.46
N ARG A 311 -12.98 -9.14 11.87
CA ARG A 311 -14.32 -8.54 12.00
C ARG A 311 -15.26 -9.49 12.73
N PHE A 312 -14.96 -9.72 14.00
CA PHE A 312 -15.60 -10.75 14.79
C PHE A 312 -17.06 -10.42 15.14
N PRO A 313 -17.93 -11.43 15.35
CA PRO A 313 -19.35 -11.19 15.66
C PRO A 313 -19.58 -10.31 16.89
N TRP A 314 -18.77 -10.48 17.95
CA TRP A 314 -18.88 -9.67 19.16
C TRP A 314 -18.62 -8.18 18.97
N MET A 315 -17.92 -7.80 17.89
CA MET A 315 -17.70 -6.39 17.55
C MET A 315 -18.96 -5.67 17.10
N ALA A 316 -20.09 -6.37 16.93
CA ALA A 316 -21.38 -5.73 16.69
C ALA A 316 -22.08 -5.29 17.98
N VAL A 317 -21.57 -5.66 19.16
CA VAL A 317 -22.20 -5.36 20.47
C VAL A 317 -21.16 -4.98 21.53
N ASP A 318 -19.91 -4.69 21.14
CA ASP A 318 -18.83 -4.35 22.06
C ASP A 318 -18.88 -2.88 22.53
N GLY A 319 -19.85 -2.11 22.01
CA GLY A 319 -20.08 -0.72 22.37
C GLY A 319 -19.04 0.23 21.77
N ASN A 320 -18.18 -0.26 20.88
CA ASN A 320 -17.17 0.53 20.21
C ASN A 320 -17.61 0.82 18.76
N PRO A 321 -17.98 2.08 18.45
CA PRO A 321 -18.47 2.43 17.12
C PRO A 321 -17.40 2.37 16.01
N GLU A 322 -16.15 2.04 16.34
CA GLU A 322 -15.03 1.88 15.40
C GLU A 322 -14.68 0.42 15.08
N THR A 323 -15.32 -0.54 15.76
CA THR A 323 -15.23 -1.98 15.47
C THR A 323 -16.54 -2.45 14.83
N ARG A 324 -16.46 -3.52 14.04
CA ARG A 324 -17.62 -4.05 13.31
C ARG A 324 -17.50 -5.53 13.06
N TRP A 325 -18.63 -6.23 13.07
CA TRP A 325 -18.75 -7.53 12.42
C TRP A 325 -18.94 -7.34 10.91
N CYS A 326 -18.37 -8.23 10.11
CA CYS A 326 -18.53 -8.26 8.66
C CYS A 326 -18.58 -9.72 8.21
N ALA A 327 -19.55 -10.09 7.36
CA ALA A 327 -19.60 -11.42 6.75
C ALA A 327 -18.36 -11.71 5.88
N ASP A 328 -18.05 -12.99 5.65
CA ASP A 328 -16.96 -13.40 4.76
C ASP A 328 -17.43 -13.51 3.30
N GLY A 329 -17.40 -12.40 2.59
CA GLY A 329 -17.77 -12.35 1.18
C GLY A 329 -19.16 -11.77 0.90
N ALA A 330 -19.48 -11.73 -0.40
CA ALA A 330 -20.69 -11.08 -0.91
C ALA A 330 -21.94 -11.98 -0.91
N SER A 331 -21.81 -13.26 -0.50
CA SER A 331 -22.90 -14.24 -0.48
C SER A 331 -24.02 -13.79 0.47
N LYS A 332 -25.26 -14.12 0.12
CA LYS A 332 -26.47 -13.76 0.89
C LYS A 332 -27.44 -14.95 0.85
N PRO A 333 -28.19 -15.20 1.94
CA PRO A 333 -28.22 -14.42 3.17
C PRO A 333 -26.99 -14.62 4.08
N GLN A 334 -26.74 -13.67 4.97
CA GLN A 334 -25.76 -13.77 6.07
C GLN A 334 -26.45 -13.38 7.36
N TRP A 335 -26.14 -14.05 8.47
CA TRP A 335 -26.84 -13.84 9.74
C TRP A 335 -25.87 -13.64 10.89
N ILE A 336 -26.33 -12.88 11.88
CA ILE A 336 -25.73 -12.78 13.22
C ILE A 336 -26.81 -13.15 14.24
N GLN A 337 -26.42 -13.88 15.28
CA GLN A 337 -27.30 -14.38 16.31
C GLN A 337 -26.81 -13.95 17.69
N LEU A 338 -27.75 -13.51 18.52
CA LEU A 338 -27.56 -13.23 19.94
C LEU A 338 -28.26 -14.32 20.75
N SER A 339 -27.56 -14.92 21.71
CA SER A 339 -28.10 -15.86 22.69
C SER A 339 -28.02 -15.24 24.08
N PHE A 340 -29.16 -15.15 24.75
CA PHE A 340 -29.28 -14.64 26.11
C PHE A 340 -29.16 -15.78 27.12
N GLU A 341 -28.62 -15.50 28.31
CA GLU A 341 -28.49 -16.51 29.38
C GLU A 341 -29.86 -17.03 29.85
N GLU A 342 -30.87 -16.15 29.88
CA GLU A 342 -32.26 -16.47 30.20
C GLU A 342 -33.19 -15.85 29.14
N SER A 343 -34.43 -16.33 29.05
CA SER A 343 -35.42 -15.76 28.13
C SER A 343 -35.72 -14.29 28.46
N VAL A 344 -35.68 -13.43 27.45
CA VAL A 344 -35.92 -11.99 27.55
C VAL A 344 -37.13 -11.57 26.72
N THR A 345 -37.72 -10.41 27.04
CA THR A 345 -38.80 -9.82 26.25
C THR A 345 -38.29 -8.61 25.46
N LEU A 346 -38.20 -8.76 24.13
CA LEU A 346 -37.74 -7.70 23.22
C LEU A 346 -38.91 -6.96 22.58
N THR A 347 -38.73 -5.66 22.35
CA THR A 347 -39.73 -4.77 21.73
C THR A 347 -39.18 -4.01 20.53
N GLY A 348 -37.87 -4.09 20.28
CA GLY A 348 -37.24 -3.45 19.14
C GLY A 348 -35.76 -3.69 19.06
N LEU A 349 -35.16 -3.19 17.98
CA LEU A 349 -33.73 -3.12 17.79
C LEU A 349 -33.32 -1.94 16.92
N ASP A 350 -32.08 -1.50 17.09
CA ASP A 350 -31.40 -0.51 16.28
C ASP A 350 -30.14 -1.14 15.69
N VAL A 351 -30.00 -1.02 14.37
CA VAL A 351 -28.90 -1.61 13.60
C VAL A 351 -28.11 -0.51 12.93
N GLN A 352 -26.82 -0.43 13.25
CA GLN A 352 -25.88 0.45 12.58
C GLN A 352 -25.08 -0.35 11.55
N TRP A 353 -25.54 -0.33 10.31
CA TRP A 353 -24.88 -1.00 9.19
C TRP A 353 -23.57 -0.33 8.78
N GLU A 354 -22.66 -1.07 8.13
CA GLU A 354 -21.34 -0.59 7.72
C GLU A 354 -21.37 0.75 6.97
N THR A 355 -22.30 0.88 6.03
CA THR A 355 -22.34 2.03 5.14
C THR A 355 -23.65 2.80 5.29
N PRO A 356 -23.59 4.11 5.50
CA PRO A 356 -24.79 4.93 5.67
C PRO A 356 -25.58 5.11 4.36
N THR A 357 -25.00 4.76 3.21
CA THR A 357 -25.59 4.94 1.89
C THR A 357 -26.16 3.65 1.28
N ASN A 358 -25.80 2.47 1.81
CA ASN A 358 -26.33 1.23 1.25
C ASN A 358 -27.68 0.87 1.88
N VAL A 359 -28.52 0.27 1.05
CA VAL A 359 -29.81 -0.29 1.44
C VAL A 359 -29.60 -1.75 1.83
N TYR A 360 -29.89 -2.06 3.09
CA TYR A 360 -29.77 -3.41 3.65
C TYR A 360 -31.15 -4.04 3.83
N GLY A 361 -31.41 -5.19 3.21
CA GLY A 361 -32.62 -5.97 3.49
C GLY A 361 -32.32 -6.99 4.58
N TYR A 362 -33.24 -7.17 5.53
CA TYR A 362 -33.09 -8.17 6.59
C TYR A 362 -34.43 -8.68 7.11
N TYR A 363 -34.42 -9.82 7.81
CA TYR A 363 -35.55 -10.28 8.61
C TYR A 363 -35.05 -10.74 9.99
N LEU A 364 -35.97 -10.83 10.95
CA LEU A 364 -35.69 -11.25 12.32
C LEU A 364 -36.44 -12.53 12.65
N GLU A 365 -35.74 -13.41 13.37
CA GLU A 365 -36.28 -14.64 13.89
C GLU A 365 -36.00 -14.78 15.39
N SER A 366 -36.94 -15.40 16.09
CA SER A 366 -36.84 -15.75 17.50
C SER A 366 -36.78 -17.26 17.68
N SER A 367 -36.08 -17.70 18.71
CA SER A 367 -36.06 -19.10 19.14
C SER A 367 -35.93 -19.20 20.66
N GLN A 368 -36.43 -20.30 21.23
CA GLN A 368 -36.26 -20.64 22.66
C GLN A 368 -35.13 -21.65 22.88
N ASP A 369 -34.75 -22.42 21.87
CA ASP A 369 -33.77 -23.52 21.96
C ASP A 369 -32.57 -23.35 21.02
N GLY A 370 -32.63 -22.38 20.10
CA GLY A 370 -31.61 -22.16 19.07
C GLY A 370 -31.74 -23.10 17.85
N GLU A 371 -32.69 -24.03 17.87
CA GLU A 371 -32.91 -25.04 16.83
C GLU A 371 -34.17 -24.73 16.01
N GLU A 372 -35.28 -24.43 16.67
CA GLU A 372 -36.55 -24.06 16.04
C GLU A 372 -36.71 -22.54 15.96
N TRP A 373 -36.89 -22.01 14.76
CA TRP A 373 -36.89 -20.56 14.49
C TRP A 373 -38.23 -20.09 13.94
N GLU A 374 -38.79 -19.05 14.55
CA GLU A 374 -39.99 -18.36 14.08
C GLU A 374 -39.63 -16.97 13.57
N ARG A 375 -40.00 -16.66 12.31
CA ARG A 375 -39.84 -15.31 11.75
C ARG A 375 -40.98 -14.41 12.23
N PHE A 376 -40.64 -13.38 13.00
CA PHE A 376 -41.62 -12.41 13.52
C PHE A 376 -41.54 -11.04 12.85
N LEU A 377 -40.48 -10.75 12.07
CA LEU A 377 -40.35 -9.51 11.30
C LEU A 377 -39.65 -9.75 9.96
N ASP A 378 -40.18 -9.20 8.87
CA ASP A 378 -39.55 -9.24 7.55
C ASP A 378 -39.40 -7.84 6.96
N ALA A 379 -38.16 -7.37 6.85
CA ALA A 379 -37.76 -6.09 6.25
C ALA A 379 -36.87 -6.32 5.00
N SER A 380 -36.97 -7.48 4.36
CA SER A 380 -36.10 -7.83 3.22
C SER A 380 -36.29 -6.93 2.00
N SER A 381 -37.49 -6.35 1.85
CA SER A 381 -37.86 -5.43 0.77
C SER A 381 -37.67 -3.95 1.14
N GLN A 382 -37.13 -3.66 2.33
CA GLN A 382 -37.01 -2.29 2.82
C GLN A 382 -36.01 -1.47 1.97
N GLY A 383 -36.37 -0.22 1.70
CA GLY A 383 -35.61 0.67 0.80
C GLY A 383 -34.72 1.69 1.51
N LYS A 384 -34.64 1.65 2.83
CA LYS A 384 -33.95 2.68 3.63
C LYS A 384 -32.44 2.43 3.60
N ALA A 385 -31.68 3.46 3.25
CA ALA A 385 -30.22 3.46 3.33
C ALA A 385 -29.74 3.73 4.77
N GLY A 386 -28.59 3.15 5.14
CA GLY A 386 -27.94 3.36 6.42
C GLY A 386 -28.66 2.70 7.60
N SER A 387 -28.44 3.22 8.81
CA SER A 387 -28.93 2.60 10.05
C SER A 387 -30.44 2.39 10.05
N THR A 388 -30.85 1.18 10.44
CA THR A 388 -32.25 0.78 10.50
C THR A 388 -32.71 0.63 11.94
N GLN A 389 -33.99 0.90 12.15
CA GLN A 389 -34.64 0.71 13.43
C GLN A 389 -35.88 -0.14 13.19
N ALA A 390 -36.08 -1.15 14.01
CA ALA A 390 -37.28 -1.97 14.02
C ALA A 390 -37.93 -1.89 15.40
N ARG A 391 -39.24 -1.71 15.43
CA ARG A 391 -40.07 -1.78 16.63
C ARG A 391 -41.18 -2.79 16.33
N PHE A 392 -41.41 -3.71 17.26
CA PHE A 392 -42.31 -4.84 17.07
C PHE A 392 -43.05 -5.17 18.36
N ASP A 393 -44.14 -5.93 18.25
CA ASP A 393 -44.88 -6.41 19.42
C ASP A 393 -43.97 -7.27 20.31
N PRO A 394 -44.10 -7.21 21.65
CA PRO A 394 -43.22 -7.90 22.58
C PRO A 394 -42.98 -9.36 22.20
N GLN A 395 -41.72 -9.72 21.95
CA GLN A 395 -41.28 -11.09 21.64
C GLN A 395 -40.54 -11.66 22.83
N VAL A 396 -41.03 -12.78 23.36
CA VAL A 396 -40.34 -13.55 24.40
C VAL A 396 -39.45 -14.58 23.70
N LEU A 397 -38.14 -14.51 23.93
CA LEU A 397 -37.15 -15.35 23.24
C LEU A 397 -35.90 -15.57 24.09
N GLN A 398 -35.15 -16.63 23.81
CA GLN A 398 -33.79 -16.81 24.33
C GLN A 398 -32.73 -16.56 23.24
N HIS A 399 -33.09 -16.70 21.97
CA HIS A 399 -32.21 -16.43 20.83
C HIS A 399 -32.88 -15.49 19.83
N LEU A 400 -32.12 -14.49 19.38
CA LEU A 400 -32.51 -13.57 18.32
C LEU A 400 -31.54 -13.74 17.16
N ARG A 401 -32.06 -13.94 15.94
CA ARG A 401 -31.26 -13.95 14.70
C ARG A 401 -31.66 -12.82 13.78
N LEU A 402 -30.68 -12.01 13.40
CA LEU A 402 -30.80 -10.99 12.36
C LEU A 402 -30.17 -11.52 11.08
N THR A 403 -31.00 -11.74 10.05
CA THR A 403 -30.55 -12.28 8.76
C THR A 403 -30.58 -11.21 7.69
N GLY A 404 -29.41 -10.75 7.26
CA GLY A 404 -29.23 -9.85 6.13
C GLY A 404 -29.42 -10.58 4.79
N THR A 405 -30.45 -10.19 4.04
CA THR A 405 -30.84 -10.79 2.76
C THR A 405 -30.40 -9.98 1.55
N ARG A 406 -30.11 -8.69 1.73
CA ARG A 406 -29.74 -7.77 0.65
C ARG A 406 -28.77 -6.72 1.14
N SER A 407 -27.86 -6.31 0.25
CA SER A 407 -27.10 -5.06 0.36
C SER A 407 -26.97 -4.45 -1.04
N SER A 408 -27.16 -3.13 -1.17
CA SER A 408 -26.95 -2.41 -2.44
C SER A 408 -25.47 -2.16 -2.76
N GLY A 409 -24.54 -2.48 -1.84
CA GLY A 409 -23.09 -2.40 -2.02
C GLY A 409 -22.33 -3.09 -0.88
N GLY A 410 -21.17 -3.67 -1.17
CA GLY A 410 -20.38 -4.37 -0.14
C GLY A 410 -21.07 -5.62 0.45
N TRP A 411 -20.60 -6.03 1.63
CA TRP A 411 -21.03 -7.25 2.33
C TRP A 411 -22.04 -6.93 3.44
N ILE A 412 -22.65 -7.95 4.04
CA ILE A 412 -23.49 -7.74 5.24
C ILE A 412 -22.55 -7.46 6.41
N SER A 413 -22.66 -6.27 7.01
CA SER A 413 -21.77 -5.83 8.06
C SER A 413 -22.40 -4.78 8.96
N LEU A 414 -22.05 -4.83 10.25
CA LEU A 414 -22.66 -4.13 11.37
C LEU A 414 -21.58 -3.49 12.24
N TRP A 415 -21.59 -2.16 12.40
CA TRP A 415 -20.83 -1.49 13.44
C TRP A 415 -21.42 -1.80 14.80
N GLU A 416 -22.73 -1.64 14.98
CA GLU A 416 -23.40 -1.82 16.27
C GLU A 416 -24.82 -2.38 16.09
N LEU A 417 -25.24 -3.24 17.01
CA LEU A 417 -26.57 -3.82 17.14
C LEU A 417 -27.05 -3.60 18.57
N LYS A 418 -28.13 -2.83 18.73
CA LYS A 418 -28.78 -2.61 20.01
C LYS A 418 -30.15 -3.24 20.00
N VAL A 419 -30.53 -3.88 21.09
CA VAL A 419 -31.89 -4.40 21.29
C VAL A 419 -32.58 -3.64 22.41
N LEU A 420 -33.90 -3.54 22.33
CA LEU A 420 -34.76 -2.86 23.30
C LEU A 420 -35.70 -3.88 23.91
N GLY A 421 -35.87 -3.86 25.23
CA GLY A 421 -36.67 -4.84 25.95
C GLY A 421 -36.79 -4.51 27.43
N GLU A 422 -37.70 -5.18 28.11
CA GLU A 422 -37.82 -5.05 29.57
C GLU A 422 -36.56 -5.63 30.24
N GLY A 423 -35.90 -4.83 31.10
CA GLY A 423 -34.67 -5.24 31.79
C GLY A 423 -33.40 -5.27 30.93
N ILE A 424 -33.46 -4.86 29.65
CA ILE A 424 -32.29 -4.75 28.78
C ILE A 424 -31.73 -3.33 28.86
N GLU A 425 -30.51 -3.18 29.38
CA GLU A 425 -29.80 -1.90 29.39
C GLU A 425 -28.83 -1.80 28.20
N THR A 426 -27.60 -2.26 28.37
CA THR A 426 -26.55 -2.25 27.34
C THR A 426 -26.14 -3.69 27.05
N LEU A 427 -26.24 -4.11 25.78
CA LEU A 427 -25.67 -5.39 25.35
C LEU A 427 -24.15 -5.35 25.52
N TYR A 428 -23.58 -6.48 25.93
CA TYR A 428 -22.14 -6.64 26.00
C TYR A 428 -21.76 -8.10 25.70
N PRO A 429 -20.68 -8.35 24.93
CA PRO A 429 -20.37 -9.71 24.53
C PRO A 429 -19.84 -10.53 25.70
N LYS A 430 -20.33 -11.77 25.83
CA LYS A 430 -19.73 -12.81 26.64
C LYS A 430 -18.65 -13.50 25.82
N LEU A 431 -17.39 -13.22 26.13
CA LEU A 431 -16.23 -13.73 25.40
C LEU A 431 -15.59 -14.92 26.13
N SER A 432 -15.05 -15.87 25.36
CA SER A 432 -14.11 -16.88 25.85
C SER A 432 -12.74 -16.27 26.15
N ASP A 433 -11.88 -16.98 26.89
CA ASP A 433 -10.52 -16.53 27.23
C ASP A 433 -9.67 -16.21 25.98
N ALA A 434 -9.86 -16.97 24.89
CA ALA A 434 -9.18 -16.73 23.62
C ALA A 434 -9.64 -15.42 22.95
N GLU A 435 -10.93 -15.12 23.01
CA GLU A 435 -11.51 -13.90 22.45
C GLU A 435 -11.17 -12.66 23.30
N GLU A 436 -11.08 -12.81 24.63
CA GLU A 436 -10.59 -11.76 25.52
C GLU A 436 -9.13 -11.39 25.25
N THR A 437 -8.29 -12.38 24.93
CA THR A 437 -6.89 -12.15 24.55
C THR A 437 -6.80 -11.40 23.23
N LEU A 438 -7.66 -11.70 22.25
CA LEU A 438 -7.73 -10.96 20.99
C LEU A 438 -8.18 -9.50 21.18
N ARG A 439 -9.01 -9.24 22.20
CA ARG A 439 -9.55 -7.92 22.52
C ARG A 439 -8.58 -7.04 23.29
N SER A 440 -7.76 -7.64 24.16
CA SER A 440 -6.80 -6.94 25.03
C SER A 440 -5.38 -7.04 24.48
N ASP A 441 -5.04 -6.22 23.50
CA ASP A 441 -3.69 -6.20 22.96
C ASP A 441 -2.73 -5.35 23.82
N ALA A 442 -2.10 -5.99 24.80
CA ALA A 442 -1.08 -5.38 25.66
C ALA A 442 0.13 -4.85 24.87
N TYR A 443 0.31 -5.26 23.61
CA TYR A 443 1.42 -4.89 22.75
C TYR A 443 1.02 -3.86 21.70
N ALA A 444 -0.19 -3.27 21.72
CA ALA A 444 -0.65 -2.35 20.68
C ALA A 444 0.33 -1.17 20.41
N GLU A 445 0.98 -0.66 21.46
CA GLU A 445 1.90 0.49 21.42
C GLU A 445 3.37 0.10 21.19
N GLY A 446 3.68 -1.18 20.96
CA GLY A 446 5.05 -1.67 20.69
C GLY A 446 5.40 -2.96 21.43
N GLY A 447 6.57 -3.51 21.09
CA GLY A 447 7.04 -4.80 21.62
C GLY A 447 6.42 -6.02 20.93
N ASN A 448 6.84 -7.22 21.34
CA ASN A 448 6.31 -8.48 20.83
C ASN A 448 5.93 -9.40 21.98
N THR A 449 4.98 -10.31 21.73
CA THR A 449 4.74 -11.42 22.65
C THR A 449 5.98 -12.31 22.73
N PRO A 450 6.42 -12.72 23.93
CA PRO A 450 7.44 -13.75 24.07
C PRO A 450 7.06 -15.00 23.27
N PRO A 451 7.97 -15.56 22.46
CA PRO A 451 7.66 -16.73 21.66
C PRO A 451 7.51 -17.94 22.58
N LYS A 452 6.58 -18.83 22.24
CA LYS A 452 6.33 -20.05 23.02
C LYS A 452 5.92 -21.20 22.12
N MET A 453 6.39 -22.39 22.47
CA MET A 453 5.94 -23.64 21.87
C MET A 453 4.68 -24.09 22.57
N GLU A 454 3.54 -23.83 21.95
CA GLU A 454 2.23 -24.28 22.45
C GLU A 454 1.70 -25.42 21.57
N PRO A 455 1.47 -26.61 22.14
CA PRO A 455 0.82 -27.70 21.42
C PRO A 455 -0.59 -27.25 21.01
N LEU A 456 -0.90 -27.36 19.73
CA LEU A 456 -2.24 -27.14 19.21
C LEU A 456 -3.03 -28.46 19.23
N SER A 457 -4.35 -28.34 19.43
CA SER A 457 -5.25 -29.46 19.13
C SER A 457 -5.26 -29.77 17.63
N PRO A 458 -5.59 -31.01 17.22
CA PRO A 458 -5.75 -31.36 15.81
C PRO A 458 -6.72 -30.43 15.06
N GLU A 459 -7.79 -29.97 15.73
CA GLU A 459 -8.78 -29.07 15.18
C GLU A 459 -8.22 -27.66 14.93
N GLU A 460 -7.40 -27.13 15.85
CA GLU A 460 -6.74 -25.83 15.70
C GLU A 460 -5.69 -25.85 14.57
N GLU A 461 -4.86 -26.90 14.50
CA GLU A 461 -3.91 -27.09 13.40
C GLU A 461 -4.63 -27.18 12.05
N ALA A 462 -5.71 -27.98 11.99
CA ALA A 462 -6.52 -28.10 10.78
C ALA A 462 -7.15 -26.77 10.36
N ALA A 463 -7.60 -25.94 11.31
CA ALA A 463 -8.15 -24.61 11.02
C ALA A 463 -7.10 -23.65 10.44
N ILE A 464 -5.85 -23.71 10.91
CA ILE A 464 -4.74 -22.93 10.34
C ILE A 464 -4.48 -23.39 8.90
N LEU A 465 -4.38 -24.70 8.69
CA LEU A 465 -4.02 -25.32 7.41
C LEU A 465 -5.20 -25.46 6.43
N GLN A 466 -6.41 -25.04 6.78
CA GLN A 466 -7.61 -25.23 5.96
C GLN A 466 -7.47 -24.72 4.51
N ASP A 467 -6.76 -23.61 4.33
CA ASP A 467 -6.55 -22.97 3.02
C ASP A 467 -5.18 -23.33 2.41
N ALA A 468 -4.46 -24.25 3.04
CA ALA A 468 -3.14 -24.68 2.65
C ALA A 468 -3.19 -25.99 1.85
N SER A 469 -2.42 -26.06 0.77
CA SER A 469 -2.21 -27.31 0.02
C SER A 469 -0.87 -27.29 -0.69
N VAL A 470 -0.33 -28.47 -0.97
CA VAL A 470 0.92 -28.65 -1.72
C VAL A 470 0.68 -29.54 -2.93
N ALA A 471 1.55 -29.44 -3.93
CA ALA A 471 1.56 -30.32 -5.08
C ALA A 471 1.65 -31.81 -4.72
N ASP A 472 1.13 -32.68 -5.59
CA ASP A 472 1.21 -34.13 -5.44
C ASP A 472 2.66 -34.61 -5.28
N GLY A 473 2.86 -35.60 -4.41
CA GLY A 473 4.17 -36.17 -4.09
C GLY A 473 4.89 -35.47 -2.94
N PHE A 474 4.19 -34.61 -2.20
CA PHE A 474 4.71 -33.90 -1.03
C PHE A 474 3.75 -34.03 0.15
N GLU A 475 4.32 -33.97 1.35
CA GLU A 475 3.64 -33.89 2.63
C GLU A 475 3.86 -32.53 3.27
N MET A 476 2.92 -32.11 4.10
CA MET A 476 2.87 -30.78 4.68
C MET A 476 2.51 -30.87 6.16
N THR A 477 3.25 -30.15 7.01
CA THR A 477 2.96 -30.01 8.45
C THR A 477 2.97 -28.53 8.84
N LEU A 478 2.21 -28.20 9.89
CA LEU A 478 2.37 -26.91 10.55
C LEU A 478 3.67 -26.96 11.35
N PHE A 479 4.73 -26.32 10.85
CA PHE A 479 6.02 -26.32 11.52
C PHE A 479 6.00 -25.44 12.76
N ALA A 480 5.40 -24.25 12.66
CA ALA A 480 5.28 -23.32 13.78
C ALA A 480 4.01 -22.46 13.65
N SER A 481 3.32 -22.26 14.76
CA SER A 481 2.14 -21.39 14.84
C SER A 481 2.53 -19.92 15.07
N ALA A 482 1.53 -19.04 15.15
CA ALA A 482 1.72 -17.62 15.46
C ALA A 482 2.37 -17.39 16.83
N GLN A 483 2.15 -18.30 17.79
CA GLN A 483 2.69 -18.20 19.15
C GLN A 483 4.21 -18.39 19.17
N ALA A 484 4.74 -19.19 18.23
CA ALA A 484 6.18 -19.40 18.08
C ALA A 484 6.80 -18.39 17.11
N ALA A 485 6.24 -18.20 15.91
CA ALA A 485 6.90 -17.47 14.83
C ALA A 485 6.50 -15.99 14.68
N ASN A 486 5.29 -15.60 15.10
CA ASN A 486 4.72 -14.24 15.11
C ASN A 486 5.18 -13.28 13.99
N TYR A 487 4.35 -12.99 12.98
CA TYR A 487 4.66 -12.15 11.82
C TYR A 487 5.96 -12.54 11.08
N PRO A 488 6.10 -13.79 10.61
CA PRO A 488 7.29 -14.20 9.86
C PRO A 488 7.35 -13.48 8.50
N VAL A 489 8.48 -12.85 8.19
CA VAL A 489 8.68 -12.03 6.98
C VAL A 489 9.63 -12.72 6.00
N TYR A 490 10.77 -13.24 6.48
CA TYR A 490 11.76 -14.01 5.72
C TYR A 490 12.25 -15.18 6.55
N VAL A 491 12.74 -16.22 5.88
CA VAL A 491 13.25 -17.43 6.51
C VAL A 491 14.61 -17.83 5.93
N ALA A 492 15.45 -18.45 6.75
CA ALA A 492 16.67 -19.09 6.29
C ALA A 492 16.86 -20.42 7.02
N ALA A 493 16.97 -21.51 6.28
CA ALA A 493 17.17 -22.84 6.82
C ALA A 493 18.67 -23.16 6.85
N SER A 494 19.16 -23.62 8.01
CA SER A 494 20.47 -24.27 8.05
C SER A 494 20.42 -25.58 7.27
N PRO A 495 21.57 -26.12 6.79
CA PRO A 495 21.57 -27.40 6.07
C PRO A 495 20.87 -28.56 6.81
N LYS A 496 20.86 -28.53 8.15
CA LYS A 496 20.24 -29.53 9.04
C LYS A 496 18.77 -29.26 9.39
N GLY A 497 18.22 -28.11 9.00
CA GLY A 497 16.81 -27.77 9.22
C GLY A 497 16.50 -26.99 10.50
N ASP A 498 17.51 -26.48 11.22
CA ASP A 498 17.27 -25.36 12.15
C ASP A 498 16.86 -24.14 11.31
N LEU A 499 15.72 -23.54 11.64
CA LEU A 499 15.11 -22.46 10.85
C LEU A 499 15.27 -21.13 11.57
N TYR A 500 15.82 -20.14 10.88
CA TYR A 500 15.88 -18.75 11.34
C TYR A 500 14.75 -17.98 10.67
N VAL A 501 14.06 -17.13 11.45
CA VAL A 501 12.86 -16.41 11.01
C VAL A 501 12.99 -14.94 11.36
N SER A 502 13.00 -14.07 10.36
CA SER A 502 12.72 -12.64 10.55
C SER A 502 11.27 -12.48 10.95
N SER A 503 11.02 -11.91 12.13
CA SER A 503 9.69 -11.65 12.68
C SER A 503 9.55 -10.14 12.84
N ASP A 504 8.56 -9.52 12.17
CA ASP A 504 8.33 -8.08 12.25
C ASP A 504 6.85 -7.71 12.32
N GLY A 505 6.41 -7.35 13.52
CA GLY A 505 5.05 -6.86 13.76
C GLY A 505 4.71 -5.53 13.05
N ASN A 506 5.69 -4.78 12.55
CA ASN A 506 5.42 -3.56 11.78
C ASN A 506 4.93 -3.84 10.35
N GLY A 507 5.21 -5.02 9.80
CA GLY A 507 4.96 -5.31 8.39
C GLY A 507 5.67 -4.32 7.46
N SER A 508 5.01 -3.89 6.38
CA SER A 508 5.63 -2.98 5.40
C SER A 508 5.52 -1.49 5.78
N LEU A 509 4.45 -1.12 6.51
CA LEU A 509 4.09 0.30 6.71
C LEU A 509 4.23 0.79 8.15
N GLY A 510 4.26 -0.12 9.13
CA GLY A 510 4.41 0.20 10.55
C GLY A 510 5.79 0.77 10.89
N ARG A 511 5.85 1.48 12.03
CA ARG A 511 7.07 2.13 12.54
C ARG A 511 7.14 2.10 14.07
N GLN A 512 6.40 1.19 14.71
CA GLN A 512 6.39 1.08 16.16
C GLN A 512 7.72 0.49 16.64
N PRO A 513 8.24 0.94 17.79
CA PRO A 513 9.51 0.46 18.30
C PRO A 513 9.39 -1.00 18.76
N LYS A 514 10.53 -1.72 18.73
CA LYS A 514 10.68 -3.08 19.30
C LYS A 514 9.76 -4.15 18.70
N ARG A 515 9.39 -4.01 17.42
CA ARG A 515 8.55 -4.97 16.70
C ARG A 515 9.32 -6.02 15.91
N GLY A 516 10.57 -5.74 15.56
CA GLY A 516 11.38 -6.68 14.82
C GLY A 516 12.28 -7.52 15.73
N ARG A 517 12.45 -8.79 15.37
CA ARG A 517 13.33 -9.77 16.00
C ARG A 517 13.71 -10.88 15.01
N VAL A 518 14.69 -11.69 15.36
CA VAL A 518 14.97 -12.96 14.67
C VAL A 518 14.79 -14.11 15.65
N LEU A 519 14.04 -15.12 15.22
CA LEU A 519 13.75 -16.33 15.98
C LEU A 519 14.52 -17.52 15.39
N ARG A 520 14.94 -18.47 16.23
CA ARG A 520 15.39 -19.80 15.80
C ARG A 520 14.34 -20.83 16.21
N LEU A 521 13.91 -21.65 15.27
CA LEU A 521 12.96 -22.75 15.45
C LEU A 521 13.63 -24.08 15.12
N ARG A 522 13.45 -25.09 15.97
CA ARG A 522 14.04 -26.42 15.76
C ARG A 522 13.00 -27.51 15.99
N ASP A 523 13.15 -28.58 15.22
CA ASP A 523 12.42 -29.85 15.32
C ASP A 523 13.41 -30.89 15.85
N THR A 524 13.42 -31.09 17.16
CA THR A 524 14.43 -31.93 17.83
C THR A 524 14.07 -33.42 17.85
N ASP A 525 12.79 -33.76 17.69
CA ASP A 525 12.30 -35.13 17.60
C ASP A 525 12.04 -35.64 16.16
N GLN A 526 12.18 -34.76 15.17
CA GLN A 526 12.06 -35.00 13.73
C GLN A 526 10.63 -35.34 13.26
N ASP A 527 9.60 -34.92 14.00
CA ASP A 527 8.21 -35.27 13.70
C ASP A 527 7.55 -34.43 12.59
N GLY A 528 8.17 -33.32 12.16
CA GLY A 528 7.48 -32.36 11.30
C GLY A 528 7.28 -30.98 11.87
N ARG A 529 7.44 -30.81 13.17
CA ARG A 529 7.00 -29.64 13.92
C ARG A 529 8.17 -29.11 14.72
N ALA A 530 8.26 -27.80 14.82
CA ALA A 530 9.18 -27.23 15.77
C ALA A 530 8.70 -27.59 17.18
N ASP A 531 9.65 -27.90 18.07
CA ASP A 531 9.46 -28.15 19.50
C ASP A 531 10.34 -27.24 20.37
N GLU A 532 11.23 -26.44 19.75
CA GLU A 532 12.10 -25.45 20.38
C GLU A 532 11.99 -24.08 19.68
N VAL A 533 11.93 -23.00 20.47
CA VAL A 533 12.07 -21.62 19.97
C VAL A 533 13.03 -20.80 20.86
N THR A 534 13.94 -20.08 20.23
CA THR A 534 14.80 -19.07 20.90
C THR A 534 14.72 -17.73 20.17
N GLU A 535 14.84 -16.63 20.92
CA GLU A 535 15.02 -15.31 20.35
C GLU A 535 16.50 -15.12 19.99
N PHE A 536 16.89 -15.58 18.80
CA PHE A 536 18.25 -15.46 18.27
C PHE A 536 18.73 -14.00 18.32
N ILE A 537 17.88 -13.06 17.90
CA ILE A 537 18.05 -11.62 18.08
C ILE A 537 16.74 -11.06 18.64
N PRO A 538 16.66 -10.68 19.92
CA PRO A 538 15.39 -10.31 20.57
C PRO A 538 14.83 -8.96 20.10
N GLU A 539 15.67 -8.05 19.60
CA GLU A 539 15.26 -6.72 19.16
C GLU A 539 16.15 -6.24 18.00
N VAL A 540 15.55 -6.04 16.82
CA VAL A 540 16.19 -5.45 15.64
C VAL A 540 15.12 -4.80 14.76
N ASP A 541 15.38 -3.63 14.20
CA ASP A 541 14.37 -2.92 13.41
C ASP A 541 14.22 -3.51 11.99
N SER A 542 12.98 -3.81 11.60
CA SER A 542 12.59 -4.43 10.32
C SER A 542 13.58 -5.45 9.74
N PRO A 543 13.76 -6.58 10.43
CA PRO A 543 14.54 -7.69 9.91
C PRO A 543 13.89 -8.20 8.62
N ARG A 544 14.66 -8.26 7.54
CA ARG A 544 14.26 -8.72 6.19
C ARG A 544 15.00 -9.97 5.81
N GLY A 545 15.71 -10.04 4.68
CA GLY A 545 16.40 -11.24 4.22
C GLY A 545 17.49 -11.73 5.18
N LEU A 546 17.64 -13.05 5.28
CA LEU A 546 18.65 -13.73 6.10
C LEU A 546 19.42 -14.76 5.30
N ILE A 547 20.68 -15.01 5.68
CA ILE A 547 21.48 -16.15 5.23
C ILE A 547 22.15 -16.77 6.45
N TRP A 548 22.03 -18.08 6.62
CA TRP A 548 22.81 -18.84 7.60
C TRP A 548 24.11 -19.40 6.98
N ASP A 549 25.26 -19.17 7.63
CA ASP A 549 26.55 -19.79 7.26
C ASP A 549 27.30 -20.26 8.52
N HIS A 550 27.23 -21.56 8.82
CA HIS A 550 27.95 -22.22 9.91
C HIS A 550 27.58 -21.76 11.33
N ASP A 551 28.13 -20.64 11.81
CA ASP A 551 28.02 -20.09 13.16
C ASP A 551 27.52 -18.64 13.15
N ARG A 552 26.97 -18.19 12.02
CA ARG A 552 26.56 -16.80 11.86
C ARG A 552 25.36 -16.66 10.95
N LEU A 553 24.61 -15.60 11.22
CA LEU A 553 23.49 -15.15 10.42
C LEU A 553 23.80 -13.78 9.82
N TYR A 554 23.74 -13.68 8.50
CA TYR A 554 23.71 -12.40 7.79
C TYR A 554 22.27 -11.91 7.77
N LEU A 555 22.04 -10.68 8.20
CA LEU A 555 20.71 -10.08 8.28
C LEU A 555 20.71 -8.73 7.59
N LEU A 556 19.77 -8.55 6.67
CA LEU A 556 19.36 -7.24 6.23
C LEU A 556 18.29 -6.69 7.18
N HIS A 557 18.56 -5.55 7.78
CA HIS A 557 17.66 -4.84 8.69
C HIS A 557 17.73 -3.35 8.33
N PRO A 558 16.99 -2.91 7.29
CA PRO A 558 17.08 -1.56 6.77
C PRO A 558 17.00 -0.52 7.91
N PRO A 559 17.89 0.48 7.95
CA PRO A 559 18.79 0.91 6.88
C PRO A 559 20.17 0.24 6.88
N HIS A 560 20.34 -0.92 7.52
CA HIS A 560 21.62 -1.58 7.69
C HIS A 560 21.64 -3.04 7.23
N MET A 561 22.84 -3.57 7.05
CA MET A 561 23.10 -5.00 6.96
C MET A 561 24.16 -5.35 8.00
N SER A 562 23.94 -6.41 8.77
CA SER A 562 24.90 -6.90 9.77
C SER A 562 25.06 -8.42 9.67
N VAL A 563 26.16 -8.91 10.23
CA VAL A 563 26.34 -10.32 10.58
C VAL A 563 26.25 -10.47 12.10
N PHE A 564 25.61 -11.54 12.55
CA PHE A 564 25.41 -11.91 13.94
C PHE A 564 26.03 -13.29 14.17
N PHE A 565 26.75 -13.49 15.25
CA PHE A 565 27.50 -14.72 15.55
C PHE A 565 26.83 -15.48 16.69
N ASP A 566 26.83 -16.82 16.58
CA ASP A 566 26.36 -17.82 17.54
C ASP A 566 27.46 -18.88 17.67
N GLN A 567 28.55 -18.52 18.36
CA GLN A 567 29.78 -19.32 18.42
C GLN A 567 29.67 -20.53 19.35
N ASP A 568 28.79 -20.47 20.36
CA ASP A 568 28.55 -21.59 21.26
C ASP A 568 27.39 -22.49 20.82
N GLY A 569 26.61 -22.06 19.81
CA GLY A 569 25.53 -22.82 19.20
C GLY A 569 24.27 -22.88 20.05
N ASP A 570 24.15 -22.04 21.08
CA ASP A 570 23.00 -22.03 21.97
C ASP A 570 21.73 -21.45 21.32
N GLY A 571 21.90 -20.73 20.20
CA GLY A 571 20.80 -20.12 19.45
C GLY A 571 20.47 -18.70 19.84
N ILE A 572 21.42 -18.00 20.47
CA ILE A 572 21.35 -16.59 20.82
C ILE A 572 22.60 -15.93 20.27
N ALA A 573 22.43 -14.85 19.51
CA ALA A 573 23.58 -14.14 18.98
C ALA A 573 24.32 -13.36 20.09
N GLU A 574 25.57 -13.72 20.37
CA GLU A 574 26.40 -13.05 21.39
C GLU A 574 27.18 -11.84 20.85
N ALA A 575 27.37 -11.76 19.53
CA ALA A 575 28.12 -10.69 18.89
C ALA A 575 27.54 -10.31 17.53
N SER A 576 27.82 -9.09 17.08
CA SER A 576 27.48 -8.64 15.72
C SER A 576 28.48 -7.65 15.14
N GLN A 577 28.50 -7.58 13.82
CA GLN A 577 29.25 -6.58 13.05
C GLN A 577 28.36 -6.02 11.94
N ARG A 578 28.30 -4.69 11.84
CA ARG A 578 27.66 -4.03 10.70
C ARG A 578 28.54 -4.15 9.45
N LEU A 579 27.95 -4.64 8.36
CA LEU A 579 28.59 -4.84 7.07
C LEU A 579 28.28 -3.70 6.10
N ILE A 580 27.05 -3.16 6.17
CA ILE A 580 26.63 -1.99 5.38
C ILE A 580 25.83 -1.05 6.26
N SER A 581 26.15 0.25 6.21
CA SER A 581 25.29 1.31 6.75
C SER A 581 24.58 2.05 5.62
N GLY A 582 23.37 2.56 5.86
CA GLY A 582 22.65 3.43 4.91
C GLY A 582 22.12 2.74 3.65
N ILE A 583 21.86 1.42 3.69
CA ILE A 583 21.29 0.66 2.56
C ILE A 583 19.76 0.81 2.44
N ALA A 584 19.16 1.72 3.21
CA ALA A 584 17.83 2.28 2.99
C ALA A 584 17.73 3.66 3.64
N PHE A 585 16.56 4.27 3.60
CA PHE A 585 16.22 5.42 4.43
C PHE A 585 16.03 5.02 5.89
N ASP A 586 16.26 5.96 6.79
CA ASP A 586 15.89 5.82 8.20
C ASP A 586 14.36 5.76 8.38
N PHE A 587 13.90 5.06 9.42
CA PHE A 587 12.48 4.79 9.69
C PHE A 587 11.62 6.05 9.88
N ASP A 588 12.20 7.13 10.40
CA ASP A 588 11.51 8.41 10.57
C ASP A 588 11.14 9.02 9.21
N GLN A 589 11.96 8.79 8.19
CA GLN A 589 11.70 9.24 6.82
C GLN A 589 10.77 8.27 6.09
N ARG A 590 11.08 6.97 6.11
CA ARG A 590 10.33 5.96 5.33
C ARG A 590 10.31 4.61 6.04
N PRO A 591 9.15 3.91 6.10
CA PRO A 591 9.15 2.52 6.54
C PRO A 591 9.91 1.68 5.50
N PRO A 592 10.24 0.42 5.80
CA PRO A 592 11.08 -0.39 4.92
C PRO A 592 10.41 -0.79 3.58
N ASP A 593 9.18 -0.36 3.33
CA ASP A 593 8.45 -0.50 2.07
C ASP A 593 9.28 -0.04 0.85
N HIS A 594 9.48 -0.94 -0.11
CA HIS A 594 10.21 -0.71 -1.36
C HIS A 594 11.66 -0.19 -1.16
N THR A 595 12.29 -0.60 -0.07
CA THR A 595 13.72 -0.38 0.17
C THR A 595 14.49 -1.63 -0.26
N THR A 596 15.51 -2.07 0.48
CA THR A 596 16.19 -3.35 0.23
C THR A 596 15.53 -4.50 0.99
N ASN A 597 15.55 -5.71 0.41
CA ASN A 597 14.68 -6.84 0.77
C ASN A 597 15.45 -8.15 1.04
N GLY A 598 15.22 -9.21 0.26
CA GLY A 598 15.85 -10.52 0.45
C GLY A 598 17.36 -10.53 0.22
N LEU A 599 18.00 -11.55 0.80
CA LEU A 599 19.42 -11.85 0.65
C LEU A 599 19.58 -13.24 0.02
N GLU A 600 20.58 -13.41 -0.85
CA GLU A 600 20.93 -14.72 -1.43
C GLU A 600 22.45 -14.86 -1.51
N LEU A 601 23.00 -16.03 -1.17
CA LEU A 601 24.44 -16.29 -1.25
C LEU A 601 24.77 -17.03 -2.54
N GLY A 602 25.43 -16.34 -3.47
CA GLY A 602 25.92 -16.98 -4.68
C GLY A 602 27.10 -17.92 -4.42
N VAL A 603 27.23 -18.95 -5.26
CA VAL A 603 28.38 -19.89 -5.26
C VAL A 603 29.72 -19.19 -5.52
N ASP A 604 29.69 -17.94 -6.03
CA ASP A 604 30.83 -17.05 -6.22
C ASP A 604 31.26 -16.27 -4.97
N GLY A 605 30.52 -16.43 -3.87
CA GLY A 605 30.79 -15.77 -2.59
C GLY A 605 30.40 -14.30 -2.57
N TRP A 606 29.43 -13.89 -3.39
CA TRP A 606 28.74 -12.62 -3.23
C TRP A 606 27.39 -12.83 -2.55
N ILE A 607 27.03 -11.91 -1.67
CA ILE A 607 25.66 -11.78 -1.17
C ILE A 607 24.93 -10.83 -2.10
N TYR A 608 23.87 -11.33 -2.73
CA TYR A 608 22.97 -10.58 -3.60
C TYR A 608 21.80 -10.06 -2.78
N ILE A 609 21.48 -8.79 -2.97
CA ILE A 609 20.48 -8.05 -2.19
C ILE A 609 19.42 -7.55 -3.16
N ALA A 610 18.18 -7.99 -2.96
CA ALA A 610 17.03 -7.51 -3.71
C ALA A 610 16.71 -6.05 -3.33
N GLY A 611 16.63 -5.16 -4.32
CA GLY A 611 16.45 -3.72 -4.13
C GLY A 611 15.19 -3.17 -4.78
N GLY A 612 14.43 -2.39 -4.01
CA GLY A 612 13.28 -1.61 -4.45
C GLY A 612 13.63 -0.20 -4.91
N ASP A 613 12.63 0.49 -5.45
CA ASP A 613 12.78 1.70 -6.24
C ASP A 613 13.11 2.95 -5.45
N PHE A 614 12.73 2.99 -4.17
CA PHE A 614 13.19 4.05 -3.28
C PHE A 614 14.69 3.90 -3.00
N GLY A 615 15.20 2.68 -2.97
CA GLY A 615 16.63 2.38 -2.81
C GLY A 615 17.23 3.06 -1.59
N PHE A 616 18.36 3.74 -1.78
CA PHE A 616 19.14 4.37 -0.71
C PHE A 616 20.02 5.52 -1.22
N MET A 617 20.39 6.41 -0.30
CA MET A 617 21.10 7.65 -0.65
C MET A 617 22.61 7.60 -0.38
N ASP A 618 23.06 6.85 0.62
CA ASP A 618 24.46 6.84 1.05
C ASP A 618 24.83 5.51 1.72
N ALA A 619 24.71 4.41 0.96
CA ALA A 619 25.10 3.10 1.47
C ALA A 619 26.63 3.00 1.53
N VAL A 620 27.18 2.52 2.65
CA VAL A 620 28.62 2.43 2.89
C VAL A 620 29.00 1.03 3.35
N GLY A 621 29.88 0.37 2.58
CA GLY A 621 30.49 -0.91 2.95
C GLY A 621 31.65 -0.76 3.93
N VAL A 622 32.14 -1.88 4.49
CA VAL A 622 33.23 -1.90 5.48
C VAL A 622 34.54 -1.34 4.92
N ASP A 623 34.78 -1.49 3.62
CA ASP A 623 35.95 -0.94 2.91
C ASP A 623 35.82 0.56 2.57
N GLY A 624 34.74 1.21 2.99
CA GLY A 624 34.46 2.62 2.73
C GLY A 624 33.90 2.90 1.33
N ARG A 625 33.62 1.88 0.51
CA ARG A 625 32.89 2.07 -0.75
C ARG A 625 31.51 2.62 -0.47
N ARG A 626 31.14 3.64 -1.26
CA ARG A 626 29.85 4.33 -1.16
C ARG A 626 29.04 4.08 -2.42
N LEU A 627 27.75 3.82 -2.24
CA LEU A 627 26.80 3.65 -3.33
C LEU A 627 25.54 4.47 -3.06
N GLN A 628 25.01 5.07 -4.11
CA GLN A 628 23.71 5.71 -4.12
C GLN A 628 22.89 5.04 -5.21
N HIS A 629 21.66 4.66 -4.91
CA HIS A 629 20.83 3.98 -5.90
C HIS A 629 19.33 4.28 -5.75
N ARG A 630 18.66 4.49 -6.88
CA ARG A 630 17.20 4.60 -7.02
C ARG A 630 16.76 3.89 -8.31
N GLY A 631 15.54 3.36 -8.31
CA GLY A 631 14.99 2.62 -9.46
C GLY A 631 15.27 1.12 -9.43
N GLY A 632 15.41 0.55 -8.23
CA GLY A 632 15.41 -0.88 -7.95
C GLY A 632 16.50 -1.68 -8.67
N GLY A 633 16.52 -2.98 -8.42
CA GLY A 633 17.45 -3.92 -9.02
C GLY A 633 18.15 -4.77 -7.99
N VAL A 634 19.35 -5.23 -8.31
CA VAL A 634 20.13 -6.14 -7.48
C VAL A 634 21.42 -5.44 -7.07
N ILE A 635 21.69 -5.42 -5.78
CA ILE A 635 22.95 -4.94 -5.18
C ILE A 635 23.75 -6.16 -4.74
N ARG A 636 25.08 -6.07 -4.67
CA ARG A 636 25.87 -7.14 -4.06
C ARG A 636 27.01 -6.64 -3.18
N VAL A 637 27.37 -7.46 -2.21
CA VAL A 637 28.47 -7.22 -1.25
C VAL A 637 29.17 -8.54 -0.93
N ARG A 638 30.44 -8.49 -0.52
CA ARG A 638 31.13 -9.66 0.00
C ARG A 638 30.65 -9.99 1.42
N PRO A 639 30.74 -11.25 1.88
CA PRO A 639 30.41 -11.65 3.25
C PRO A 639 31.21 -10.94 4.35
N ASP A 640 32.32 -10.28 4.01
CA ASP A 640 33.10 -9.43 4.94
C ASP A 640 32.69 -7.95 4.90
N GLY A 641 31.66 -7.59 4.12
CA GLY A 641 31.16 -6.23 3.95
C GLY A 641 31.94 -5.38 2.95
N THR A 642 32.96 -5.93 2.29
CA THR A 642 33.73 -5.23 1.26
C THR A 642 33.07 -5.35 -0.12
N GLY A 643 33.50 -4.51 -1.06
CA GLY A 643 33.13 -4.71 -2.46
C GLY A 643 31.71 -4.29 -2.83
N LEU A 644 31.02 -3.50 -1.98
CA LEU A 644 29.65 -3.03 -2.24
C LEU A 644 29.51 -2.41 -3.65
N GLU A 645 28.61 -2.96 -4.46
CA GLU A 645 28.35 -2.50 -5.83
C GLU A 645 26.94 -2.84 -6.34
N LEU A 646 26.51 -2.11 -7.37
CA LEU A 646 25.27 -2.38 -8.08
C LEU A 646 25.49 -3.52 -9.09
N PHE A 647 24.72 -4.60 -8.99
CA PHE A 647 24.78 -5.73 -9.91
C PHE A 647 23.87 -5.51 -11.11
N ALA A 648 22.61 -5.11 -10.92
CA ALA A 648 21.65 -4.80 -11.98
C ALA A 648 20.68 -3.71 -11.52
N THR A 649 20.00 -3.03 -12.45
CA THR A 649 19.05 -1.95 -12.14
C THR A 649 17.75 -2.04 -12.94
N GLY A 650 16.80 -1.16 -12.66
CA GLY A 650 15.64 -0.96 -13.51
C GLY A 650 14.46 -1.87 -13.20
N THR A 651 14.39 -2.43 -12.00
CA THR A 651 13.17 -3.05 -11.46
C THR A 651 12.49 -2.10 -10.48
N ARG A 652 11.26 -2.41 -10.06
CA ARG A 652 10.53 -1.56 -9.12
C ARG A 652 10.68 -2.03 -7.68
N ASN A 653 10.22 -3.21 -7.33
CA ASN A 653 10.25 -3.73 -5.97
C ASN A 653 10.30 -5.26 -5.99
N ILE A 654 11.50 -5.79 -6.17
CA ILE A 654 11.81 -7.21 -6.04
C ILE A 654 12.08 -7.54 -4.56
N LEU A 655 11.55 -8.67 -4.08
CA LEU A 655 11.69 -9.07 -2.68
C LEU A 655 12.72 -10.19 -2.46
N GLY A 656 13.17 -10.87 -3.51
CA GLY A 656 14.24 -11.85 -3.44
C GLY A 656 14.83 -12.15 -4.81
N THR A 657 15.96 -12.85 -4.84
CA THR A 657 16.70 -13.18 -6.05
C THR A 657 17.10 -14.66 -6.06
N PRO A 658 16.17 -15.61 -6.31
CA PRO A 658 16.49 -17.02 -6.21
C PRO A 658 17.59 -17.37 -7.21
N THR A 659 18.72 -17.86 -6.69
CA THR A 659 19.97 -18.02 -7.44
C THR A 659 20.25 -19.48 -7.73
N SER A 660 20.45 -19.81 -9.01
CA SER A 660 20.81 -21.17 -9.43
C SER A 660 22.24 -21.54 -8.99
N PRO A 661 22.59 -22.84 -8.93
CA PRO A 661 23.96 -23.29 -8.70
C PRO A 661 24.97 -22.81 -9.76
N LEU A 662 24.50 -22.27 -10.88
CA LEU A 662 25.29 -21.72 -11.98
C LEU A 662 25.28 -20.19 -12.03
N LEU A 663 24.78 -19.53 -10.97
CA LEU A 663 24.66 -18.08 -10.84
C LEU A 663 23.66 -17.43 -11.81
N ASP A 664 22.59 -18.14 -12.14
CA ASP A 664 21.45 -17.53 -12.82
C ASP A 664 20.51 -16.95 -11.75
N LEU A 665 20.29 -15.64 -11.79
CA LEU A 665 19.46 -14.94 -10.83
C LEU A 665 18.11 -14.62 -11.48
N PHE A 666 17.03 -14.84 -10.75
CA PHE A 666 15.69 -14.45 -11.17
C PHE A 666 15.10 -13.46 -10.18
N ALA A 667 13.98 -12.82 -10.51
CA ALA A 667 13.14 -12.18 -9.49
C ALA A 667 11.72 -11.95 -10.00
N ARG A 668 10.77 -12.02 -9.07
CA ARG A 668 9.42 -11.50 -9.28
C ARG A 668 9.39 -10.03 -8.86
N ASP A 669 9.06 -9.14 -9.79
CA ASP A 669 9.01 -7.69 -9.58
C ASP A 669 7.57 -7.19 -9.44
N ASN A 670 7.33 -6.35 -8.44
CA ASN A 670 6.07 -5.64 -8.23
C ASN A 670 6.10 -4.29 -8.96
N THR A 671 5.52 -4.22 -10.15
CA THR A 671 5.61 -3.05 -11.05
C THR A 671 4.39 -2.11 -10.97
N ASN A 672 4.55 -0.86 -11.41
CA ASN A 672 3.43 0.09 -11.59
C ASN A 672 3.69 1.16 -12.68
N ASP A 673 4.18 0.75 -13.84
CA ASP A 673 4.64 1.62 -14.93
C ASP A 673 3.55 2.38 -15.72
N GLY A 674 2.37 2.61 -15.13
CA GLY A 674 1.24 3.27 -15.78
C GLY A 674 0.35 2.35 -16.62
N GLY A 675 0.72 1.08 -16.80
CA GLY A 675 -0.11 0.03 -17.42
C GLY A 675 -1.04 -0.71 -16.44
N GLY A 676 -0.74 -0.67 -15.15
CA GLY A 676 -1.39 -1.48 -14.12
C GLY A 676 -0.51 -1.63 -12.88
N TRP A 677 -0.85 -2.59 -12.03
CA TRP A 677 -0.03 -3.04 -10.90
C TRP A 677 0.34 -4.49 -11.16
N ASP A 678 1.34 -4.70 -12.01
CA ASP A 678 1.62 -5.99 -12.61
C ASP A 678 2.82 -6.67 -11.98
N ILE A 679 2.80 -8.00 -12.02
CA ILE A 679 3.88 -8.86 -11.60
C ILE A 679 4.65 -9.35 -12.80
N ARG A 680 5.97 -9.11 -12.80
CA ARG A 680 6.86 -9.52 -13.89
C ARG A 680 7.98 -10.43 -13.40
N LEU A 681 8.41 -11.35 -14.23
CA LEU A 681 9.57 -12.21 -13.97
C LEU A 681 10.79 -11.67 -14.71
N HIS A 682 11.90 -11.49 -13.99
CA HIS A 682 13.18 -11.06 -14.55
C HIS A 682 14.24 -12.15 -14.40
N HIS A 683 15.23 -12.11 -15.29
CA HIS A 683 16.51 -12.79 -15.15
C HIS A 683 17.63 -11.75 -15.15
N PHE A 684 18.63 -11.94 -14.30
CA PHE A 684 19.78 -11.04 -14.15
C PHE A 684 21.09 -11.79 -14.41
N SER A 685 21.92 -11.24 -15.29
CA SER A 685 23.29 -11.67 -15.58
C SER A 685 24.34 -10.61 -15.27
N GLY A 686 23.92 -9.39 -14.88
CA GLY A 686 24.76 -8.32 -14.37
C GLY A 686 24.98 -7.16 -15.36
N LEU A 687 25.06 -5.94 -14.82
CA LEU A 687 25.17 -4.64 -15.49
C LEU A 687 23.98 -4.30 -16.40
N GLU A 688 22.85 -4.98 -16.21
CA GLU A 688 21.63 -4.77 -16.99
C GLU A 688 20.78 -3.63 -16.42
N ASP A 689 20.04 -2.97 -17.31
CA ASP A 689 18.94 -2.07 -16.96
C ASP A 689 17.62 -2.70 -17.42
N HIS A 690 16.72 -2.95 -16.48
CA HIS A 690 15.39 -3.53 -16.70
C HIS A 690 14.30 -2.48 -16.95
N GLY A 691 14.65 -1.20 -17.00
CA GLY A 691 13.84 -0.14 -17.57
C GLY A 691 13.00 0.69 -16.58
N TYR A 692 12.76 0.26 -15.35
CA TYR A 692 11.97 1.04 -14.39
C TYR A 692 12.79 2.17 -13.75
N PRO A 693 12.22 3.35 -13.47
CA PRO A 693 10.89 3.83 -13.84
C PRO A 693 10.85 4.55 -15.20
N ARG A 694 11.93 4.49 -15.99
CA ARG A 694 12.21 5.48 -17.05
C ARG A 694 11.91 5.02 -18.47
N LEU A 695 12.11 3.75 -18.77
CA LEU A 695 12.14 3.19 -20.12
C LEU A 695 10.91 2.36 -20.48
N TYR A 696 10.23 1.75 -19.50
CA TYR A 696 9.13 0.80 -19.74
C TYR A 696 8.04 1.27 -20.71
N MET A 697 7.57 2.53 -20.61
CA MET A 697 6.45 3.00 -21.45
C MET A 697 6.86 3.48 -22.84
N ASN A 698 7.96 4.23 -22.94
CA ASN A 698 8.30 5.00 -24.14
C ASN A 698 9.53 4.45 -24.88
N PHE A 699 10.29 3.57 -24.23
CA PHE A 699 11.60 3.07 -24.69
C PHE A 699 11.74 1.58 -24.38
N GLY A 700 10.68 0.79 -24.60
CA GLY A 700 10.69 -0.65 -24.32
C GLY A 700 11.86 -1.38 -24.97
N ASP A 701 12.21 -1.02 -26.20
CA ASP A 701 13.33 -1.65 -26.92
C ASP A 701 14.73 -1.24 -26.40
N GLU A 702 14.83 -0.33 -25.43
CA GLU A 702 16.09 0.19 -24.87
C GLU A 702 16.47 -0.43 -23.52
N HIS A 703 15.73 -1.43 -23.03
CA HIS A 703 16.01 -2.12 -21.77
C HIS A 703 15.86 -3.64 -21.87
N VAL A 704 16.36 -4.36 -20.86
CA VAL A 704 16.16 -5.81 -20.76
C VAL A 704 14.71 -6.09 -20.40
N GLN A 705 14.00 -6.77 -21.30
CA GLN A 705 12.61 -7.13 -21.12
C GLN A 705 12.43 -8.16 -19.99
N PRO A 706 11.31 -8.11 -19.24
CA PRO A 706 10.91 -9.23 -18.40
C PRO A 706 10.76 -10.50 -19.23
N LEU A 707 11.02 -11.65 -18.61
CA LEU A 707 10.76 -12.97 -19.19
C LEU A 707 9.26 -13.24 -19.37
N ALA A 708 8.44 -12.70 -18.45
CA ALA A 708 7.00 -12.85 -18.46
C ALA A 708 6.32 -11.71 -17.69
N ASP A 709 5.09 -11.40 -18.08
CA ASP A 709 4.15 -10.54 -17.35
C ASP A 709 2.94 -11.38 -16.95
N TYR A 710 2.58 -11.32 -15.68
CA TYR A 710 1.48 -12.10 -15.15
C TYR A 710 0.24 -11.27 -14.82
N GLY A 711 0.29 -9.94 -14.92
CA GLY A 711 -0.78 -9.05 -14.44
C GLY A 711 -0.80 -8.89 -12.91
N GLY A 712 -1.96 -8.54 -12.34
CA GLY A 712 -2.12 -8.20 -10.91
C GLY A 712 -1.66 -9.26 -9.90
N GLY A 713 -0.96 -8.83 -8.85
CA GLY A 713 -0.47 -9.70 -7.77
C GLY A 713 0.36 -8.92 -6.75
N SER A 714 1.05 -9.63 -5.87
CA SER A 714 1.99 -9.03 -4.90
C SER A 714 3.12 -10.02 -4.63
N GLY A 715 4.18 -9.97 -5.44
CA GLY A 715 5.35 -10.82 -5.29
C GLY A 715 6.08 -10.56 -3.97
N CYS A 716 6.51 -11.63 -3.32
CA CYS A 716 7.25 -11.59 -2.06
C CYS A 716 8.58 -12.34 -2.17
N GLY A 717 9.00 -13.04 -1.12
CA GLY A 717 10.23 -13.81 -1.09
C GLY A 717 10.28 -14.96 -2.09
N SER A 718 11.37 -15.72 -2.06
CA SER A 718 11.72 -16.60 -3.17
C SER A 718 12.88 -17.53 -2.83
N VAL A 719 12.91 -18.70 -3.47
CA VAL A 719 13.98 -19.70 -3.30
C VAL A 719 14.28 -20.40 -4.62
N TYR A 720 15.53 -20.80 -4.85
CA TYR A 720 15.88 -21.70 -5.95
C TYR A 720 15.98 -23.13 -5.42
N ILE A 721 15.26 -24.07 -6.01
CA ILE A 721 15.23 -25.45 -5.52
C ILE A 721 16.00 -26.36 -6.47
N HIS A 722 17.10 -26.93 -5.99
CA HIS A 722 17.90 -27.95 -6.66
C HIS A 722 18.26 -29.06 -5.65
N GLU A 723 17.24 -29.66 -5.05
CA GLU A 723 17.40 -30.64 -3.97
C GLU A 723 16.99 -32.05 -4.42
N PRO A 724 17.73 -33.10 -4.01
CA PRO A 724 17.57 -34.47 -4.52
C PRO A 724 16.22 -35.14 -4.21
N GLY A 725 15.53 -34.69 -3.15
CA GLY A 725 14.20 -35.21 -2.84
C GLY A 725 13.11 -34.75 -3.80
N PHE A 726 13.35 -33.73 -4.63
CA PHE A 726 12.33 -33.16 -5.50
C PHE A 726 12.18 -33.99 -6.79
N PRO A 727 10.94 -34.39 -7.16
CA PRO A 727 10.69 -34.97 -8.48
C PRO A 727 11.18 -34.02 -9.58
N ALA A 728 11.65 -34.56 -10.71
CA ALA A 728 12.25 -33.78 -11.80
C ALA A 728 11.38 -32.62 -12.32
N LYS A 729 10.05 -32.72 -12.18
CA LYS A 729 9.11 -31.65 -12.53
C LYS A 729 9.24 -30.39 -11.65
N TRP A 730 9.65 -30.56 -10.40
CA TRP A 730 9.72 -29.52 -9.36
C TRP A 730 11.17 -29.15 -8.99
N ALA A 731 12.15 -29.89 -9.49
CA ALA A 731 13.55 -29.61 -9.25
C ALA A 731 14.12 -28.62 -10.29
N ASN A 732 15.24 -28.01 -9.94
CA ASN A 732 16.09 -27.20 -10.81
C ASN A 732 15.40 -25.94 -11.33
N ALA A 733 14.69 -25.23 -10.45
CA ALA A 733 13.86 -24.10 -10.85
C ALA A 733 13.80 -22.99 -9.79
N PRO A 734 13.55 -21.73 -10.21
CA PRO A 734 13.24 -20.65 -9.29
C PRO A 734 11.77 -20.73 -8.83
N TYR A 735 11.56 -20.41 -7.55
CA TYR A 735 10.26 -20.31 -6.91
C TYR A 735 10.07 -18.92 -6.33
N THR A 736 8.86 -18.37 -6.47
CA THR A 736 8.54 -17.05 -5.92
C THR A 736 7.18 -17.04 -5.22
N CYS A 737 7.14 -16.44 -4.05
CA CYS A 737 5.93 -16.22 -3.26
C CYS A 737 5.09 -15.09 -3.89
N ASP A 738 3.77 -15.24 -3.84
CA ASP A 738 2.84 -14.17 -4.22
C ASP A 738 1.70 -14.08 -3.22
N TRP A 739 1.76 -13.01 -2.44
CA TRP A 739 0.77 -12.68 -1.43
C TRP A 739 -0.61 -12.47 -2.04
N GLY A 740 -0.68 -11.73 -3.15
CA GLY A 740 -1.93 -11.37 -3.83
C GLY A 740 -2.61 -12.55 -4.50
N ARG A 741 -1.84 -13.60 -4.81
CA ARG A 741 -2.33 -14.83 -5.47
C ARG A 741 -2.32 -16.07 -4.58
N ALA A 742 -2.01 -15.90 -3.29
CA ALA A 742 -2.09 -16.93 -2.26
C ALA A 742 -1.35 -18.24 -2.63
N ALA A 743 -0.13 -18.12 -3.18
CA ALA A 743 0.71 -19.28 -3.44
C ALA A 743 2.19 -18.92 -3.63
N THR A 744 3.04 -19.92 -3.41
CA THR A 744 4.40 -19.98 -3.92
C THR A 744 4.39 -20.72 -5.24
N PHE A 745 4.98 -20.11 -6.26
CA PHE A 745 4.88 -20.52 -7.65
C PHE A 745 6.20 -21.09 -8.15
N HIS A 746 6.12 -22.24 -8.82
CA HIS A 746 7.22 -22.84 -9.56
C HIS A 746 7.30 -22.27 -10.98
N HIS A 747 8.46 -21.77 -11.37
CA HIS A 747 8.70 -21.20 -12.70
C HIS A 747 9.41 -22.20 -13.62
N GLN A 748 8.93 -22.31 -14.87
CA GLN A 748 9.54 -23.17 -15.88
C GLN A 748 10.33 -22.31 -16.86
N VAL A 749 11.65 -22.30 -16.72
CA VAL A 749 12.55 -21.47 -17.53
C VAL A 749 13.55 -22.33 -18.28
N GLN A 750 13.92 -21.90 -19.49
CA GLN A 750 14.94 -22.54 -20.31
C GLN A 750 15.90 -21.49 -20.83
N ARG A 751 17.20 -21.80 -20.82
CA ARG A 751 18.22 -20.91 -21.36
C ARG A 751 18.04 -20.71 -22.86
N GLU A 752 18.04 -19.46 -23.31
CA GLU A 752 18.01 -19.07 -24.72
C GLU A 752 19.03 -17.95 -24.95
N GLY A 753 20.08 -18.26 -25.73
CA GLY A 753 21.20 -17.35 -25.94
C GLY A 753 21.89 -16.97 -24.63
N ALA A 754 22.00 -15.67 -24.35
CA ALA A 754 22.61 -15.12 -23.14
C ALA A 754 21.63 -14.97 -21.96
N SER A 755 20.34 -15.28 -22.15
CA SER A 755 19.30 -15.13 -21.12
C SER A 755 18.45 -16.41 -21.05
N PHE A 756 17.23 -16.28 -20.54
CA PHE A 756 16.23 -17.34 -20.43
C PHE A 756 14.93 -16.93 -21.10
N VAL A 757 14.08 -17.91 -21.35
CA VAL A 757 12.66 -17.73 -21.66
C VAL A 757 11.83 -18.55 -20.69
N GLU A 758 10.65 -18.03 -20.34
CA GLU A 758 9.64 -18.83 -19.66
C GLU A 758 8.97 -19.77 -20.67
N THR A 759 9.07 -21.08 -20.46
CA THR A 759 8.54 -22.10 -21.38
C THR A 759 7.06 -22.41 -21.13
N ALA A 760 6.56 -22.09 -19.93
CA ALA A 760 5.16 -22.20 -19.56
C ALA A 760 4.85 -21.30 -18.35
N ALA A 761 3.60 -20.85 -18.24
CA ALA A 761 3.12 -20.07 -17.11
C ALA A 761 3.41 -20.78 -15.77
N PRO A 762 3.72 -20.03 -14.71
CA PRO A 762 4.13 -20.61 -13.44
C PRO A 762 2.98 -21.36 -12.77
N THR A 763 3.31 -22.49 -12.15
CA THR A 763 2.31 -23.37 -11.49
C THR A 763 2.37 -23.21 -9.98
N PRO A 764 1.23 -23.09 -9.27
CA PRO A 764 1.22 -23.10 -7.81
C PRO A 764 1.84 -24.39 -7.27
N PHE A 765 2.82 -24.27 -6.37
CA PHE A 765 3.47 -25.39 -5.70
C PHE A 765 2.95 -25.55 -4.26
N ILE A 766 2.99 -24.48 -3.48
CA ILE A 766 2.40 -24.39 -2.13
C ILE A 766 1.34 -23.30 -2.19
N LYS A 767 0.07 -23.66 -2.05
CA LYS A 767 -1.02 -22.69 -1.88
C LYS A 767 -1.15 -22.40 -0.40
N VAL A 768 -1.10 -21.14 -0.02
CA VAL A 768 -1.25 -20.64 1.35
C VAL A 768 -1.72 -19.20 1.30
N THR A 769 -2.38 -18.72 2.35
CA THR A 769 -2.77 -17.31 2.41
C THR A 769 -1.56 -16.44 2.71
N ARG A 770 -1.33 -15.42 1.88
CA ARG A 770 -0.31 -14.39 2.12
C ARG A 770 1.10 -14.95 2.40
N PRO A 771 1.68 -15.76 1.49
CA PRO A 771 3.05 -16.22 1.63
C PRO A 771 4.00 -15.03 1.63
N THR A 772 4.93 -15.00 2.58
CA THR A 772 5.92 -13.91 2.72
C THR A 772 7.28 -14.29 2.17
N ASP A 773 7.73 -15.52 2.44
CA ASP A 773 9.01 -16.04 1.96
C ASP A 773 9.07 -17.57 2.07
N ALA A 774 10.04 -18.20 1.42
CA ALA A 774 10.33 -19.62 1.58
C ALA A 774 11.83 -19.89 1.45
N ASP A 775 12.31 -20.94 2.11
CA ASP A 775 13.68 -21.44 1.94
C ASP A 775 13.71 -22.98 2.03
N VAL A 776 14.79 -23.61 1.57
CA VAL A 776 14.98 -25.06 1.52
C VAL A 776 16.27 -25.48 2.24
N ASP A 777 16.21 -26.56 2.99
CA ASP A 777 17.39 -27.11 3.67
C ASP A 777 18.13 -28.19 2.87
N GLY A 778 19.26 -28.66 3.43
CA GLY A 778 20.07 -29.74 2.84
C GLY A 778 19.45 -31.13 2.96
N MET A 779 18.24 -31.24 3.51
CA MET A 779 17.47 -32.47 3.65
C MET A 779 16.25 -32.49 2.70
N SER A 780 16.19 -31.53 1.76
CA SER A 780 15.09 -31.36 0.80
C SER A 780 13.75 -30.99 1.46
N ARG A 781 13.76 -30.28 2.59
CA ARG A 781 12.57 -29.76 3.26
C ARG A 781 12.43 -28.26 2.99
N ILE A 782 11.26 -27.82 2.56
CA ILE A 782 10.94 -26.41 2.37
C ILE A 782 10.24 -25.88 3.60
N TYR A 783 10.60 -24.66 4.00
CA TYR A 783 9.93 -23.90 5.04
C TYR A 783 9.25 -22.69 4.40
N GLN A 784 7.92 -22.61 4.50
CA GLN A 784 7.11 -21.54 3.93
C GLN A 784 6.60 -20.63 5.05
N ALA A 785 7.02 -19.37 5.06
CA ALA A 785 6.44 -18.34 5.92
C ALA A 785 5.16 -17.77 5.31
N SER A 786 4.14 -17.55 6.15
CA SER A 786 2.82 -17.12 5.69
C SER A 786 2.05 -16.38 6.78
N TRP A 787 1.12 -15.50 6.39
CA TRP A 787 0.26 -14.77 7.33
C TRP A 787 -1.21 -15.15 7.21
N LYS A 788 -1.86 -15.41 8.35
CA LYS A 788 -3.31 -15.64 8.44
C LYS A 788 -3.96 -14.64 9.41
N GLY A 789 -5.21 -14.24 9.13
CA GLY A 789 -5.96 -13.29 9.96
C GLY A 789 -5.95 -11.84 9.45
N PRO A 790 -6.36 -10.85 10.25
CA PRO A 790 -6.48 -9.44 9.85
C PRO A 790 -5.18 -8.72 9.49
N ALA A 791 -4.03 -9.26 9.85
CA ALA A 791 -2.74 -8.67 9.51
C ALA A 791 -2.58 -8.54 7.99
N THR A 792 -2.25 -7.34 7.53
CA THR A 792 -2.01 -7.03 6.12
C THR A 792 -0.67 -6.33 5.96
N PHE A 793 -0.60 -5.04 6.29
CA PHE A 793 0.62 -4.23 6.18
C PHE A 793 1.05 -3.59 7.50
N ASN A 794 0.23 -3.75 8.55
CA ASN A 794 0.43 -3.19 9.89
C ASN A 794 0.14 -4.27 10.94
N TRP A 795 0.55 -3.98 12.18
CA TRP A 795 0.17 -4.75 13.37
C TRP A 795 -1.35 -4.85 13.53
N ALA A 796 -1.82 -6.08 13.73
CA ALA A 796 -3.23 -6.44 13.94
C ALA A 796 -3.45 -7.31 15.19
N GLY A 797 -2.49 -7.32 16.12
CA GLY A 797 -2.49 -8.15 17.32
C GLY A 797 -1.40 -9.23 17.30
N PRO A 798 -1.23 -9.99 18.40
CA PRO A 798 -0.08 -10.88 18.58
C PRO A 798 -0.19 -12.26 17.91
N ASN A 799 -1.36 -12.65 17.42
CA ASN A 799 -1.60 -14.02 16.95
C ASN A 799 -1.69 -14.09 15.41
N HIS A 800 -0.66 -13.59 14.72
CA HIS A 800 -0.56 -13.64 13.26
C HIS A 800 0.72 -14.30 12.77
N GLY A 801 0.61 -14.99 11.65
CA GLY A 801 1.74 -15.68 11.04
C GLY A 801 1.81 -17.16 11.39
N TYR A 802 2.43 -17.94 10.52
CA TYR A 802 2.75 -19.34 10.74
C TYR A 802 3.81 -19.78 9.74
N ILE A 803 4.47 -20.90 10.05
CA ILE A 803 5.42 -21.57 9.16
C ILE A 803 4.87 -22.95 8.82
N ILE A 804 4.87 -23.30 7.54
CA ILE A 804 4.63 -24.65 7.06
C ILE A 804 5.96 -25.32 6.70
N ARG A 805 6.12 -26.60 7.03
CA ARG A 805 7.18 -27.44 6.45
C ARG A 805 6.58 -28.33 5.37
N VAL A 806 7.25 -28.40 4.23
CA VAL A 806 6.92 -29.29 3.10
C VAL A 806 8.07 -30.25 2.87
N SER A 807 7.75 -31.54 2.79
CA SER A 807 8.71 -32.63 2.57
C SER A 807 8.28 -33.48 1.38
N PRO A 808 9.20 -33.98 0.52
CA PRO A 808 8.86 -34.94 -0.51
C PRO A 808 8.41 -36.28 0.10
N SER A 809 7.28 -36.80 -0.35
CA SER A 809 6.70 -38.03 0.19
C SER A 809 7.61 -39.23 -0.04
N GLY A 810 7.87 -39.99 1.02
CA GLY A 810 8.69 -41.21 0.96
C GLY A 810 10.17 -40.98 0.63
N TYR A 811 10.66 -39.73 0.67
CA TYR A 811 12.08 -39.44 0.53
C TYR A 811 12.77 -39.48 1.90
N GLU A 812 13.78 -40.34 2.02
CA GLU A 812 14.65 -40.38 3.18
C GLU A 812 15.98 -39.69 2.85
N PRO A 813 16.25 -38.50 3.41
CA PRO A 813 17.48 -37.78 3.16
C PRO A 813 18.68 -38.52 3.78
N GLN A 814 19.81 -38.51 3.07
CA GLN A 814 21.06 -39.00 3.64
C GLN A 814 21.45 -38.16 4.86
N PRO A 815 22.03 -38.75 5.93
CA PRO A 815 22.58 -37.98 7.03
C PRO A 815 23.54 -36.90 6.54
N LEU A 816 23.55 -35.75 7.22
CA LEU A 816 24.53 -34.70 6.95
C LEU A 816 25.88 -35.13 7.49
N ASP A 817 26.93 -34.84 6.72
CA ASP A 817 28.29 -35.02 7.19
C ASP A 817 28.66 -33.94 8.21
N ASP A 818 29.51 -34.29 9.15
CA ASP A 818 30.20 -33.32 9.99
C ASP A 818 31.40 -32.76 9.22
N TRP A 819 31.14 -31.69 8.44
CA TRP A 819 32.11 -31.07 7.53
C TRP A 819 33.40 -30.64 8.22
N GLU A 820 33.35 -30.29 9.52
CA GLU A 820 34.49 -29.79 10.27
C GLU A 820 35.46 -30.94 10.65
N THR A 821 34.98 -32.18 10.72
CA THR A 821 35.81 -33.36 11.03
C THR A 821 36.45 -34.01 9.80
N LEU A 822 35.97 -33.71 8.58
CA LEU A 822 36.48 -34.31 7.35
C LEU A 822 37.86 -33.79 6.96
N GLY A 823 38.73 -34.65 6.43
CA GLY A 823 39.98 -34.21 5.79
C GLY A 823 39.73 -33.48 4.46
N ASP A 824 40.69 -32.67 3.99
CA ASP A 824 40.51 -31.81 2.80
C ASP A 824 40.04 -32.58 1.55
N ALA A 825 40.68 -33.71 1.22
CA ALA A 825 40.29 -34.53 0.08
C ALA A 825 38.87 -35.11 0.21
N GLN A 826 38.48 -35.51 1.43
CA GLN A 826 37.13 -36.00 1.71
C GLN A 826 36.12 -34.88 1.55
N LEU A 827 36.42 -33.68 2.05
CA LEU A 827 35.53 -32.52 1.96
C LEU A 827 35.40 -32.02 0.50
N VAL A 828 36.47 -32.06 -0.31
CA VAL A 828 36.37 -31.79 -1.75
C VAL A 828 35.43 -32.78 -2.43
N ALA A 829 35.53 -34.08 -2.12
CA ALA A 829 34.64 -35.10 -2.67
C ALA A 829 33.16 -34.85 -2.33
N LYS A 830 32.86 -34.11 -1.25
CA LYS A 830 31.49 -33.76 -0.85
C LYS A 830 30.87 -32.62 -1.66
N LEU A 831 31.65 -31.91 -2.48
CA LEU A 831 31.10 -31.01 -3.49
C LEU A 831 30.29 -31.77 -4.54
N ASP A 832 30.62 -33.04 -4.80
CA ASP A 832 29.88 -33.90 -5.72
C ASP A 832 28.60 -34.43 -5.06
N THR A 833 27.58 -33.58 -5.07
CA THR A 833 26.27 -33.85 -4.48
C THR A 833 25.16 -33.29 -5.37
N PRO A 834 24.00 -33.99 -5.44
CA PRO A 834 22.84 -33.45 -6.15
C PRO A 834 22.19 -32.25 -5.43
N SER A 835 22.47 -32.03 -4.14
CA SER A 835 21.93 -30.93 -3.32
C SER A 835 22.75 -29.64 -3.47
N GLN A 836 22.10 -28.54 -3.84
CA GLN A 836 22.72 -27.22 -3.88
C GLN A 836 23.12 -26.74 -2.49
N VAL A 837 22.25 -26.96 -1.50
CA VAL A 837 22.51 -26.52 -0.12
C VAL A 837 23.74 -27.22 0.45
N ARG A 838 23.86 -28.54 0.24
CA ARG A 838 25.05 -29.29 0.70
C ARG A 838 26.31 -28.91 -0.06
N LEU A 839 26.23 -28.68 -1.38
CA LEU A 839 27.36 -28.22 -2.18
C LEU A 839 27.89 -26.90 -1.63
N LEU A 840 27.00 -25.94 -1.40
CA LEU A 840 27.37 -24.63 -0.86
C LEU A 840 27.95 -24.77 0.55
N ALA A 841 27.32 -25.55 1.44
CA ALA A 841 27.84 -25.79 2.79
C ALA A 841 29.26 -26.38 2.78
N ALA A 842 29.51 -27.42 1.97
CA ALA A 842 30.84 -28.01 1.81
C ALA A 842 31.85 -27.00 1.24
N GLN A 843 31.46 -26.21 0.24
CA GLN A 843 32.29 -25.14 -0.32
C GLN A 843 32.68 -24.09 0.73
N ARG A 844 31.72 -23.67 1.56
CA ARG A 844 31.94 -22.70 2.63
C ARG A 844 32.86 -23.26 3.72
N SER A 845 32.70 -24.53 4.11
CA SER A 845 33.63 -25.20 5.04
C SER A 845 35.03 -25.31 4.46
N LEU A 846 35.18 -25.56 3.15
CA LEU A 846 36.49 -25.47 2.51
C LEU A 846 37.07 -24.06 2.69
N LEU A 847 36.33 -23.01 2.33
CA LEU A 847 36.82 -21.63 2.35
C LEU A 847 37.29 -21.13 3.72
N ARG A 848 36.81 -21.74 4.82
CA ARG A 848 37.30 -21.48 6.19
C ARG A 848 38.67 -22.08 6.50
N ARG A 849 39.18 -23.01 5.67
CA ARG A 849 40.48 -23.67 5.83
C ARG A 849 41.58 -22.97 5.05
N PRO A 850 42.87 -23.08 5.41
CA PRO A 850 43.97 -22.63 4.57
C PRO A 850 44.08 -23.46 3.27
N LEU A 851 44.59 -22.85 2.19
CA LEU A 851 44.81 -23.56 0.92
C LEU A 851 46.13 -24.35 0.95
N SER A 852 46.06 -25.65 1.24
CA SER A 852 47.19 -26.59 1.14
C SER A 852 47.48 -26.98 -0.33
N PRO A 853 48.70 -27.41 -0.67
CA PRO A 853 49.01 -27.96 -2.01
C PRO A 853 48.11 -29.14 -2.40
N GLU A 854 47.77 -30.00 -1.43
CA GLU A 854 46.90 -31.15 -1.62
C GLU A 854 45.46 -30.71 -1.91
N LEU A 855 44.94 -29.71 -1.18
CA LEU A 855 43.62 -29.14 -1.44
C LEU A 855 43.57 -28.45 -2.81
N LEU A 856 44.61 -27.69 -3.16
CA LEU A 856 44.73 -27.08 -4.48
C LEU A 856 44.67 -28.13 -5.58
N GLN A 857 45.45 -29.21 -5.46
CA GLN A 857 45.47 -30.29 -6.44
C GLN A 857 44.10 -30.96 -6.57
N ALA A 858 43.45 -31.29 -5.45
CA ALA A 858 42.13 -31.93 -5.46
C ALA A 858 41.05 -31.04 -6.11
N LEU A 859 41.04 -29.73 -5.83
CA LEU A 859 40.13 -28.79 -6.48
C LEU A 859 40.39 -28.69 -7.98
N LEU A 860 41.66 -28.62 -8.40
CA LEU A 860 42.03 -28.58 -9.82
C LEU A 860 41.62 -29.86 -10.55
N GLU A 861 41.79 -31.03 -9.94
CA GLU A 861 41.34 -32.31 -10.50
C GLU A 861 39.82 -32.30 -10.72
N MET A 862 39.05 -31.89 -9.70
CA MET A 862 37.59 -31.78 -9.81
C MET A 862 37.15 -30.79 -10.89
N ILE A 863 37.79 -29.62 -11.01
CA ILE A 863 37.46 -28.61 -12.04
C ILE A 863 37.63 -29.17 -13.46
N HIS A 864 38.63 -30.03 -13.70
CA HIS A 864 38.92 -30.59 -15.01
C HIS A 864 38.15 -31.88 -15.34
N ASP A 865 37.59 -32.55 -14.33
CA ASP A 865 36.88 -33.79 -14.55
C ASP A 865 35.55 -33.54 -15.27
N LYS A 866 35.55 -33.78 -16.59
CA LYS A 866 34.35 -33.64 -17.43
C LYS A 866 33.29 -34.71 -17.15
N GLY A 867 33.62 -35.75 -16.37
CA GLY A 867 32.67 -36.75 -15.89
C GLY A 867 31.82 -36.25 -14.72
N VAL A 868 32.23 -35.18 -14.06
CA VAL A 868 31.53 -34.56 -12.92
C VAL A 868 30.57 -33.47 -13.42
N ASP A 869 29.42 -33.32 -12.75
CA ASP A 869 28.41 -32.30 -13.04
C ASP A 869 29.01 -30.89 -13.10
N LEU A 870 28.58 -30.07 -14.06
CA LEU A 870 29.08 -28.71 -14.26
C LEU A 870 28.96 -27.85 -12.98
N ARG A 871 27.89 -27.99 -12.21
CA ARG A 871 27.64 -27.22 -10.99
C ARG A 871 28.70 -27.52 -9.93
N VAL A 872 29.10 -28.79 -9.80
CA VAL A 872 30.15 -29.23 -8.88
C VAL A 872 31.49 -28.63 -9.31
N ARG A 873 31.79 -28.63 -10.60
CA ARG A 873 33.00 -28.02 -11.16
C ARG A 873 33.03 -26.50 -10.94
N VAL A 874 31.88 -25.83 -11.08
CA VAL A 874 31.70 -24.40 -10.75
C VAL A 874 31.89 -24.16 -9.24
N GLY A 875 31.32 -25.00 -8.38
CA GLY A 875 31.52 -24.96 -6.94
C GLY A 875 33.00 -25.08 -6.56
N ALA A 876 33.72 -26.04 -7.15
CA ALA A 876 35.16 -26.22 -6.95
C ALA A 876 35.99 -25.04 -7.48
N LEU A 877 35.62 -24.51 -8.66
CA LEU A 877 36.24 -23.31 -9.23
C LEU A 877 36.15 -22.13 -8.25
N TYR A 878 34.95 -21.87 -7.72
CA TYR A 878 34.77 -20.76 -6.79
C TYR A 878 35.32 -21.03 -5.38
N ALA A 879 35.42 -22.30 -4.95
CA ALA A 879 36.19 -22.67 -3.76
C ALA A 879 37.68 -22.30 -3.88
N LEU A 880 38.19 -22.22 -5.10
CA LEU A 880 39.56 -21.79 -5.39
C LEU A 880 39.66 -20.27 -5.59
N THR A 881 38.83 -19.66 -6.43
CA THR A 881 38.98 -18.25 -6.83
C THR A 881 38.64 -17.26 -5.72
N GLN A 882 37.80 -17.65 -4.75
CA GLN A 882 37.44 -16.77 -3.62
C GLN A 882 38.58 -16.60 -2.60
N ARG A 883 39.65 -17.40 -2.66
CA ARG A 883 40.77 -17.39 -1.69
C ARG A 883 41.85 -16.34 -1.98
N GLY A 884 41.58 -15.39 -2.87
CA GLY A 884 42.50 -14.33 -3.25
C GLY A 884 43.31 -14.61 -4.52
N VAL A 885 43.60 -13.54 -5.24
CA VAL A 885 44.23 -13.53 -6.57
C VAL A 885 45.77 -13.51 -6.45
N HIS A 886 46.33 -14.45 -5.68
CA HIS A 886 47.80 -14.53 -5.58
C HIS A 886 48.39 -15.06 -6.90
N GLY A 887 49.46 -14.41 -7.37
CA GLY A 887 50.00 -14.60 -8.72
C GLY A 887 50.36 -16.03 -9.13
N THR A 888 50.54 -16.98 -8.20
CA THR A 888 50.72 -18.40 -8.53
C THR A 888 49.39 -19.13 -8.79
N VAL A 889 48.37 -18.94 -7.95
CA VAL A 889 47.06 -19.60 -8.09
C VAL A 889 46.31 -19.08 -9.32
N SER A 890 46.29 -17.76 -9.49
CA SER A 890 45.60 -17.14 -10.63
C SER A 890 46.27 -17.44 -11.96
N TRP A 891 47.59 -17.62 -12.00
CA TRP A 891 48.32 -17.94 -13.23
C TRP A 891 48.06 -19.38 -13.69
N VAL A 892 47.92 -20.33 -12.75
CA VAL A 892 47.50 -21.71 -13.05
C VAL A 892 46.08 -21.70 -13.62
N LEU A 893 45.14 -21.02 -12.97
CA LEU A 893 43.77 -20.86 -13.43
C LEU A 893 43.70 -20.19 -14.81
N LEU A 894 44.36 -19.06 -15.00
CA LEU A 894 44.37 -18.33 -16.27
C LEU A 894 44.92 -19.17 -17.41
N ASN A 895 45.99 -19.94 -17.20
CA ASN A 895 46.52 -20.83 -18.24
C ASN A 895 45.60 -22.01 -18.55
N GLN A 896 44.82 -22.47 -17.58
CA GLN A 896 43.85 -23.54 -17.76
C GLN A 896 42.55 -23.05 -18.40
N LEU A 897 42.15 -21.79 -18.15
CA LEU A 897 41.01 -21.14 -18.79
C LEU A 897 41.34 -20.61 -20.19
N LYS A 898 42.62 -20.30 -20.48
CA LYS A 898 43.07 -19.76 -21.77
C LYS A 898 42.58 -20.56 -22.99
N PRO A 899 42.56 -21.91 -23.00
CA PRO A 899 42.04 -22.71 -24.11
C PRO A 899 40.51 -22.70 -24.25
N LEU A 900 39.78 -22.25 -23.24
CA LEU A 900 38.31 -22.12 -23.26
C LEU A 900 37.85 -20.73 -23.75
N ILE A 901 38.76 -19.75 -23.75
CA ILE A 901 38.51 -18.36 -24.19
C ILE A 901 38.92 -18.18 -25.66
N SER A 902 39.76 -19.07 -26.19
CA SER A 902 40.15 -19.17 -27.61
C SER A 902 39.19 -20.08 -28.38
#